data_AF-F9W7N0-F1
#
_entry.id   AF-F9W7N0-F1
#
_cell.length_a   1.000
_cell.length_b   1.000
_cell.length_c   1.000
_cell.angle_alpha   90.00
_cell.angle_beta   90.00
_cell.angle_gamma   90.00
#
_symmetry.space_group_name_H-M   'P 1'
#
loop_
_entity.id
_entity.type
_entity.pdbx_description
1 polymer ?
#
loop_
_entity_poly.entity_id
_entity_poly.type
_entity_poly.pdbx_seq_one_letter_code
_entity_poly.pdbx_strand_id
1 'polypeptide(L)'
;MFSDYLMNKIRSNLEDLYAFMKEADAGLDVEVLDGNVESLKCVMRWIRDCRRMNKEVMGDDEDCETGGMFPPIQAAIRMLKSHANTSSSLDVELASIEELEELRKPAPEQWIALNKKALNVRAQNSIVQDREAEKVKEQVLEFEESLRQEAAEFKQLSVFSYAINREEVYKELDRVYNRFLDIEKDAKKLQDLQELFDLNPSLFKEIRECRIELMMLKQVWDLNEHVMSQFSDWMKSTFKNADVSLFEDECKKLSKQLQQQPLKVKSWECFKGVDEQVRNMRTSLPLCQSLSSPAMRPRHWQLLVTTTKQPGSIDPEASDFTLSKLFALGLHKFSDEVANIVEKAEKELRIETNLNKLIGIWEKMIFTYSRDEQLDVYLLGAVDEVVEQLENDNNALSSMLSDRFVEHFYDKVILWQRNLGTVDTCTSKWVDIQRQWMNLFPIFVLSADIKEQLPEDAKNFSEADRVFRILMSKAHKYTNVIEVVCSDVLRNEMGRDEDLEHTLNYIQSILFQCEKSLADYLETKRKIFPRFFFVSATDLIDILSKGSDPRAVMVHMSKIIDSVDTFSFENNPNPHAGPKDTFEMVSVQGERVSLAEDFTCEGPVEVWLKGLITSMCKAVKKQIREANASYVEKPRNEWIYQYPCQAVVVASRIWFTTEVHQAFIQIEEGNDMGMKDLLKNQKTQLDSLIKEVLVDRTSNERKMLVHLITIDVHNRDIVQTMVDERADAVDAFCWQSQLRYYWDDTRGNEIRIADAEFINGYEYIGLCGCLVITKLTDRCYITLTQALRLKKGGAPAGPAGTGKTETTKDLARNMGIACYVFNCSDQMNYITLGQIFKGLAMSGSWGCFDEFNRISIEV
;
A
#
# COMPACT_ATOMS: atom_id res chain seq x y z
N MET A 1 -62.26 -57.43 -42.18
CA MET A 1 -60.80 -57.33 -41.90
C MET A 1 -60.43 -57.91 -40.54
N PHE A 2 -60.87 -57.33 -39.41
CA PHE A 2 -60.57 -57.92 -38.08
C PHE A 2 -61.33 -59.22 -37.81
N SER A 3 -62.57 -59.34 -38.28
CA SER A 3 -63.35 -60.59 -38.29
C SER A 3 -62.66 -61.68 -39.10
N ASP A 4 -62.25 -61.38 -40.35
CA ASP A 4 -61.52 -62.32 -41.21
C ASP A 4 -60.19 -62.76 -40.61
N TYR A 5 -59.42 -61.82 -40.03
CA TYR A 5 -58.17 -62.15 -39.35
C TYR A 5 -58.41 -63.10 -38.16
N LEU A 6 -59.44 -62.87 -37.37
CA LEU A 6 -59.77 -63.72 -36.22
C LEU A 6 -60.25 -65.10 -36.67
N MET A 7 -61.08 -65.19 -37.72
CA MET A 7 -61.50 -66.47 -38.30
C MET A 7 -60.31 -67.27 -38.85
N ASN A 8 -59.42 -66.63 -39.62
CA ASN A 8 -58.22 -67.27 -40.14
C ASN A 8 -57.24 -67.70 -39.03
N LYS A 9 -57.09 -66.89 -37.98
CA LYS A 9 -56.23 -67.24 -36.83
C LYS A 9 -56.77 -68.44 -36.06
N ILE A 10 -58.08 -68.52 -35.83
CA ILE A 10 -58.71 -69.68 -35.18
C ILE A 10 -58.53 -70.93 -36.04
N ARG A 11 -58.74 -70.81 -37.37
CA ARG A 11 -58.56 -71.91 -38.32
C ARG A 11 -57.12 -72.45 -38.32
N SER A 12 -56.13 -71.58 -38.52
CA SER A 12 -54.70 -71.96 -38.50
C SER A 12 -54.31 -72.65 -37.21
N ASN A 13 -54.71 -72.08 -36.07
CA ASN A 13 -54.41 -72.64 -34.75
C ASN A 13 -54.96 -74.06 -34.56
N LEU A 14 -56.19 -74.33 -35.03
CA LEU A 14 -56.79 -75.66 -34.95
C LEU A 14 -56.15 -76.63 -35.96
N GLU A 15 -55.85 -76.18 -37.18
CA GLU A 15 -55.16 -76.97 -38.21
C GLU A 15 -53.74 -77.38 -37.76
N ASP A 16 -52.98 -76.45 -37.17
CA ASP A 16 -51.65 -76.70 -36.62
C ASP A 16 -51.70 -77.72 -35.48
N LEU A 17 -52.71 -77.62 -34.60
CA LEU A 17 -52.93 -78.61 -33.53
C LEU A 17 -53.24 -79.99 -34.10
N TYR A 18 -54.09 -80.09 -35.11
CA TYR A 18 -54.39 -81.36 -35.78
C TYR A 18 -53.19 -81.95 -36.50
N ALA A 19 -52.38 -81.12 -37.16
CA ALA A 19 -51.14 -81.54 -37.80
C ALA A 19 -50.15 -82.12 -36.77
N PHE A 20 -49.94 -81.42 -35.65
CA PHE A 20 -49.14 -81.91 -34.54
C PHE A 20 -49.68 -83.23 -33.99
N MET A 21 -50.99 -83.32 -33.75
CA MET A 21 -51.61 -84.53 -33.21
C MET A 21 -51.41 -85.73 -34.12
N LYS A 22 -51.50 -85.55 -35.43
CA LYS A 22 -51.26 -86.60 -36.43
C LYS A 22 -49.81 -87.07 -36.44
N GLU A 23 -48.86 -86.14 -36.38
CA GLU A 23 -47.43 -86.48 -36.34
C GLU A 23 -47.02 -87.14 -35.02
N ALA A 24 -47.54 -86.63 -33.90
CA ALA A 24 -47.31 -87.20 -32.58
C ALA A 24 -47.94 -88.60 -32.45
N ASP A 25 -49.13 -88.82 -32.99
CA ASP A 25 -49.78 -90.14 -32.96
C ASP A 25 -48.96 -91.20 -33.71
N ALA A 26 -48.42 -90.83 -34.88
CA ALA A 26 -47.52 -91.68 -35.67
C ALA A 26 -46.15 -91.87 -35.00
N GLY A 27 -45.63 -90.84 -34.33
CA GLY A 27 -44.37 -90.91 -33.59
C GLY A 27 -44.44 -91.77 -32.32
N LEU A 28 -45.61 -91.86 -31.70
CA LEU A 28 -45.88 -92.71 -30.54
C LEU A 28 -46.13 -94.18 -30.90
N ASP A 29 -46.43 -94.50 -32.17
CA ASP A 29 -46.62 -95.87 -32.66
C ASP A 29 -45.30 -96.59 -33.01
N VAL A 30 -44.16 -95.91 -32.90
CA VAL A 30 -42.83 -96.52 -33.13
C VAL A 30 -42.51 -97.51 -32.02
N GLU A 31 -42.37 -98.79 -32.36
CA GLU A 31 -41.99 -99.84 -31.39
C GLU A 31 -40.58 -99.60 -30.82
N VAL A 32 -40.47 -99.62 -29.50
CA VAL A 32 -39.19 -99.53 -28.79
C VAL A 32 -38.60 -100.93 -28.65
N LEU A 33 -37.65 -101.26 -29.52
CA LEU A 33 -36.85 -102.47 -29.43
C LEU A 33 -35.74 -102.32 -28.37
N ASP A 34 -35.63 -103.30 -27.48
CA ASP A 34 -34.61 -103.31 -26.43
C ASP A 34 -33.20 -103.31 -27.05
N GLY A 35 -32.40 -102.28 -26.74
CA GLY A 35 -31.05 -102.07 -27.30
C GLY A 35 -30.92 -101.03 -28.43
N ASN A 36 -32.03 -100.48 -28.96
CA ASN A 36 -31.96 -99.35 -29.91
C ASN A 36 -32.24 -98.02 -29.20
N VAL A 37 -31.18 -97.28 -28.89
CA VAL A 37 -31.26 -95.99 -28.19
C VAL A 37 -31.91 -94.90 -29.05
N GLU A 38 -31.85 -95.00 -30.38
CA GLU A 38 -32.45 -93.99 -31.28
C GLU A 38 -33.97 -94.07 -31.35
N SER A 39 -34.54 -95.28 -31.34
CA SER A 39 -36.00 -95.45 -31.28
C SER A 39 -36.55 -94.97 -29.94
N LEU A 40 -35.85 -95.23 -28.83
CA LEU A 40 -36.20 -94.69 -27.51
C LEU A 40 -36.12 -93.16 -27.49
N LYS A 41 -35.05 -92.55 -28.03
CA LYS A 41 -34.92 -91.09 -28.12
C LYS A 41 -36.01 -90.46 -28.98
N CYS A 42 -36.43 -91.12 -30.06
CA CYS A 42 -37.52 -90.66 -30.93
C CYS A 42 -38.87 -90.65 -30.19
N VAL A 43 -39.21 -91.74 -29.50
CA VAL A 43 -40.45 -91.85 -28.70
C VAL A 43 -40.43 -90.87 -27.52
N MET A 44 -39.30 -90.77 -26.81
CA MET A 44 -39.13 -89.81 -25.72
C MET A 44 -39.22 -88.35 -26.17
N ARG A 45 -38.75 -88.04 -27.39
CA ARG A 45 -38.91 -86.71 -28.00
C ARG A 45 -40.39 -86.38 -28.20
N TRP A 46 -41.19 -87.31 -28.75
CA TRP A 46 -42.63 -87.09 -28.91
C TRP A 46 -43.38 -87.04 -27.58
N ILE A 47 -42.97 -87.82 -26.57
CA ILE A 47 -43.53 -87.74 -25.20
C ILE A 47 -43.23 -86.36 -24.57
N ARG A 48 -42.00 -85.87 -24.72
CA ARG A 48 -41.59 -84.53 -24.26
C ARG A 48 -42.36 -83.44 -24.99
N ASP A 49 -42.43 -83.52 -26.31
CA ASP A 49 -43.09 -82.52 -27.15
C ASP A 49 -44.61 -82.50 -26.88
N CYS A 50 -45.26 -83.66 -26.68
CA CYS A 50 -46.64 -83.76 -26.21
C CYS A 50 -46.81 -83.09 -24.83
N ARG A 51 -45.90 -83.32 -23.89
CA ARG A 51 -45.96 -82.69 -22.56
C ARG A 51 -45.81 -81.17 -22.61
N ARG A 52 -44.89 -80.67 -23.44
CA ARG A 52 -44.69 -79.22 -23.63
C ARG A 52 -45.95 -78.59 -24.24
N MET A 53 -46.46 -79.20 -25.30
CA MET A 53 -47.69 -78.75 -25.96
C MET A 53 -48.92 -78.90 -25.05
N ASN A 54 -48.93 -79.85 -24.11
CA ASN A 54 -50.03 -80.01 -23.16
C ASN A 54 -50.18 -78.82 -22.22
N LYS A 55 -49.07 -78.19 -21.81
CA LYS A 55 -49.13 -76.94 -21.04
C LYS A 55 -49.76 -75.80 -21.85
N GLU A 56 -49.52 -75.74 -23.15
CA GLU A 56 -50.07 -74.70 -24.04
C GLU A 56 -51.55 -74.96 -24.38
N VAL A 57 -51.93 -76.22 -24.57
CA VAL A 57 -53.28 -76.62 -24.99
C VAL A 57 -54.27 -76.66 -23.82
N MET A 58 -53.88 -77.22 -22.67
CA MET A 58 -54.76 -77.38 -21.49
C MET A 58 -54.62 -76.25 -20.46
N GLY A 59 -53.50 -75.53 -20.44
CA GLY A 59 -53.21 -74.57 -19.37
C GLY A 59 -52.92 -75.25 -18.03
N ASP A 60 -53.11 -74.53 -16.92
CA ASP A 60 -52.85 -75.01 -15.56
C ASP A 60 -54.01 -75.84 -14.95
N ASP A 61 -55.19 -75.85 -15.59
CA ASP A 61 -56.38 -76.59 -15.16
C ASP A 61 -56.49 -77.95 -15.89
N GLU A 62 -56.92 -79.02 -15.20
CA GLU A 62 -57.07 -80.37 -15.78
C GLU A 62 -58.30 -80.51 -16.70
N ASP A 63 -59.14 -79.47 -16.80
CA ASP A 63 -60.39 -79.48 -17.57
C ASP A 63 -60.29 -78.67 -18.87
N CYS A 64 -60.44 -79.37 -20.01
CA CYS A 64 -60.38 -78.79 -21.36
C CYS A 64 -61.49 -77.76 -21.67
N GLU A 65 -62.53 -77.71 -20.85
CA GLU A 65 -63.66 -76.78 -21.02
C GLU A 65 -63.42 -75.41 -20.35
N THR A 66 -62.51 -75.35 -19.37
CA THR A 66 -62.30 -74.15 -18.54
C THR A 66 -60.88 -73.59 -18.64
N GLY A 67 -59.88 -74.40 -19.01
CA GLY A 67 -58.48 -73.99 -19.14
C GLY A 67 -57.93 -74.05 -20.57
N GLY A 68 -56.89 -73.24 -20.84
CA GLY A 68 -56.04 -73.37 -22.02
C GLY A 68 -56.54 -72.70 -23.31
N MET A 69 -56.26 -73.34 -24.45
CA MET A 69 -56.44 -72.79 -25.80
C MET A 69 -57.90 -72.79 -26.27
N PHE A 70 -58.72 -73.74 -25.80
CA PHE A 70 -60.09 -73.94 -26.31
C PHE A 70 -61.15 -72.95 -25.79
N PRO A 71 -61.14 -72.47 -24.53
CA PRO A 71 -62.12 -71.49 -24.03
C PRO A 71 -62.02 -70.11 -24.70
N PRO A 72 -60.82 -69.51 -24.92
CA PRO A 72 -60.68 -68.27 -25.69
C PRO A 72 -61.20 -68.40 -27.12
N ILE A 73 -60.95 -69.54 -27.78
CA ILE A 73 -61.47 -69.83 -29.11
C ILE A 73 -63.01 -69.89 -29.08
N GLN A 74 -63.61 -70.49 -28.05
CA GLN A 74 -65.06 -70.52 -27.89
C GLN A 74 -65.67 -69.13 -27.71
N ALA A 75 -65.05 -68.31 -26.87
CA ALA A 75 -65.48 -66.94 -26.64
C ALA A 75 -65.35 -66.10 -27.92
N ALA A 76 -64.26 -66.28 -28.67
CA ALA A 76 -64.05 -65.63 -29.96
C ALA A 76 -65.10 -66.04 -31.00
N ILE A 77 -65.45 -67.33 -31.10
CA ILE A 77 -66.53 -67.82 -31.97
C ILE A 77 -67.87 -67.23 -31.56
N ARG A 78 -68.20 -67.20 -30.26
CA ARG A 78 -69.43 -66.56 -29.74
C ARG A 78 -69.50 -65.07 -30.07
N MET A 79 -68.38 -64.35 -29.92
CA MET A 79 -68.27 -62.93 -30.24
C MET A 79 -68.42 -62.69 -31.76
N LEU A 80 -67.83 -63.55 -32.59
CA LEU A 80 -68.00 -63.50 -34.04
C LEU A 80 -69.47 -63.73 -34.43
N LYS A 81 -70.17 -64.67 -33.78
CA LYS A 81 -71.62 -64.87 -33.96
C LYS A 81 -72.45 -63.64 -33.55
N SER A 82 -72.12 -62.98 -32.44
CA SER A 82 -72.88 -61.80 -32.01
C SER A 82 -72.62 -60.59 -32.90
N HIS A 83 -71.41 -60.42 -33.43
CA HIS A 83 -71.09 -59.34 -34.37
C HIS A 83 -71.70 -59.58 -35.77
N ALA A 84 -71.71 -60.83 -36.26
CA ALA A 84 -72.35 -61.19 -37.53
C ALA A 84 -73.87 -60.91 -37.53
N ASN A 85 -74.53 -61.01 -36.37
CA ASN A 85 -75.95 -60.67 -36.21
C ASN A 85 -76.29 -59.17 -36.38
N THR A 86 -75.28 -58.30 -36.54
CA THR A 86 -75.47 -56.83 -36.63
C THR A 86 -75.02 -56.26 -38.00
N SER A 87 -74.44 -57.08 -38.89
CA SER A 87 -73.97 -56.66 -40.21
C SER A 87 -74.96 -57.03 -41.32
N SER A 88 -75.01 -56.25 -42.41
CA SER A 88 -75.96 -56.44 -43.52
C SER A 88 -75.61 -57.59 -44.48
N SER A 89 -74.65 -58.45 -44.14
CA SER A 89 -74.20 -59.62 -44.93
C SER A 89 -74.27 -60.92 -44.11
N LEU A 90 -75.44 -61.19 -43.51
CA LEU A 90 -75.66 -62.25 -42.52
C LEU A 90 -75.26 -63.67 -42.99
N ASP A 91 -75.58 -64.08 -44.21
CA ASP A 91 -75.59 -65.52 -44.55
C ASP A 91 -74.20 -66.15 -44.78
N VAL A 92 -73.22 -65.39 -45.32
CA VAL A 92 -71.89 -65.94 -45.67
C VAL A 92 -70.94 -65.97 -44.46
N GLU A 93 -71.00 -64.93 -43.62
CA GLU A 93 -70.18 -64.87 -42.39
C GLU A 93 -70.63 -65.93 -41.38
N LEU A 94 -71.93 -66.18 -41.24
CA LEU A 94 -72.45 -67.22 -40.33
C LEU A 94 -72.00 -68.63 -40.72
N ALA A 95 -72.03 -68.98 -42.01
CA ALA A 95 -71.61 -70.31 -42.48
C ALA A 95 -70.12 -70.59 -42.18
N SER A 96 -69.26 -69.59 -42.38
CA SER A 96 -67.82 -69.72 -42.08
C SER A 96 -67.55 -69.84 -40.58
N ILE A 97 -68.37 -69.20 -39.74
CA ILE A 97 -68.28 -69.29 -38.28
C ILE A 97 -68.79 -70.66 -37.78
N GLU A 98 -69.79 -71.26 -38.44
CA GLU A 98 -70.26 -72.62 -38.13
C GLU A 98 -69.20 -73.68 -38.46
N GLU A 99 -68.49 -73.58 -39.59
CA GLU A 99 -67.36 -74.46 -39.92
C GLU A 99 -66.27 -74.46 -38.83
N LEU A 100 -65.94 -73.28 -38.26
CA LEU A 100 -64.97 -73.17 -37.17
C LEU A 100 -65.46 -73.84 -35.88
N GLU A 101 -66.77 -73.80 -35.62
CA GLU A 101 -67.35 -74.47 -34.47
C GLU A 101 -67.41 -76.00 -34.66
N GLU A 102 -67.63 -76.48 -35.88
CA GLU A 102 -67.51 -77.91 -36.22
C GLU A 102 -66.08 -78.43 -36.05
N LEU A 103 -65.07 -77.69 -36.50
CA LEU A 103 -63.66 -78.05 -36.32
C LEU A 103 -63.22 -78.04 -34.84
N ARG A 104 -63.77 -77.13 -34.03
CA ARG A 104 -63.40 -77.02 -32.62
C ARG A 104 -63.99 -78.16 -31.78
N LYS A 105 -65.23 -78.61 -32.03
CA LYS A 105 -65.95 -79.58 -31.16
C LYS A 105 -65.17 -80.88 -30.86
N PRO A 106 -64.58 -81.59 -31.85
CA PRO A 106 -63.88 -82.85 -31.58
C PRO A 106 -62.41 -82.67 -31.13
N ALA A 107 -61.81 -81.49 -31.26
CA ALA A 107 -60.40 -81.26 -30.97
C ALA A 107 -59.99 -81.57 -29.51
N PRO A 108 -60.76 -81.18 -28.47
CA PRO A 108 -60.41 -81.48 -27.08
C PRO A 108 -60.38 -82.98 -26.77
N GLU A 109 -61.38 -83.73 -27.24
CA GLU A 109 -61.46 -85.18 -27.00
C GLU A 109 -60.31 -85.94 -27.66
N GLN A 110 -59.96 -85.56 -28.89
CA GLN A 110 -58.84 -86.17 -29.60
C GLN A 110 -57.49 -85.82 -28.94
N TRP A 111 -57.33 -84.61 -28.39
CA TRP A 111 -56.13 -84.21 -27.64
C TRP A 111 -55.96 -85.03 -26.36
N ILE A 112 -57.05 -85.22 -25.61
CA ILE A 112 -57.06 -86.05 -24.40
C ILE A 112 -56.72 -87.50 -24.74
N ALA A 113 -57.24 -88.02 -25.86
CA ALA A 113 -56.93 -89.38 -26.32
C ALA A 113 -55.43 -89.55 -26.65
N LEU A 114 -54.84 -88.60 -27.38
CA LEU A 114 -53.42 -88.60 -27.72
C LEU A 114 -52.54 -88.51 -26.47
N ASN A 115 -52.85 -87.64 -25.52
CA ASN A 115 -52.11 -87.54 -24.26
C ASN A 115 -52.20 -88.82 -23.42
N LYS A 116 -53.38 -89.46 -23.40
CA LYS A 116 -53.56 -90.75 -22.74
C LYS A 116 -52.71 -91.84 -23.42
N LYS A 117 -52.60 -91.81 -24.75
CA LYS A 117 -51.69 -92.69 -25.52
C LYS A 117 -50.23 -92.41 -25.14
N ALA A 118 -49.80 -91.14 -25.10
CA ALA A 118 -48.45 -90.75 -24.71
C ALA A 118 -48.09 -91.21 -23.27
N LEU A 119 -49.02 -91.11 -22.32
CA LEU A 119 -48.86 -91.59 -20.95
C LEU A 119 -48.74 -93.12 -20.89
N ASN A 120 -49.51 -93.85 -21.70
CA ASN A 120 -49.43 -95.31 -21.78
C ASN A 120 -48.10 -95.78 -22.39
N VAL A 121 -47.65 -95.15 -23.48
CA VAL A 121 -46.37 -95.45 -24.13
C VAL A 121 -45.20 -95.14 -23.17
N ARG A 122 -45.30 -94.09 -22.36
CA ARG A 122 -44.34 -93.82 -21.27
C ARG A 122 -44.34 -94.93 -20.23
N ALA A 123 -45.51 -95.37 -19.77
CA ALA A 123 -45.62 -96.44 -18.77
C ALA A 123 -45.04 -97.78 -19.26
N GLN A 124 -45.24 -98.09 -20.55
CA GLN A 124 -44.67 -99.29 -21.18
C GLN A 124 -43.14 -99.26 -21.24
N ASN A 125 -42.55 -98.08 -21.45
CA ASN A 125 -41.11 -97.90 -21.66
C ASN A 125 -40.33 -97.44 -20.41
N SER A 126 -40.97 -97.38 -19.24
CA SER A 126 -40.39 -96.82 -17.99
C SER A 126 -39.06 -97.46 -17.59
N ILE A 127 -38.94 -98.80 -17.70
CA ILE A 127 -37.73 -99.52 -17.27
C ILE A 127 -36.51 -99.16 -18.14
N VAL A 128 -36.71 -99.03 -19.45
CA VAL A 128 -35.64 -98.69 -20.40
C VAL A 128 -35.27 -97.20 -20.26
N GLN A 129 -36.27 -96.34 -20.03
CA GLN A 129 -36.07 -94.93 -19.72
C GLN A 129 -35.21 -94.73 -18.46
N ASP A 130 -35.56 -95.39 -17.35
CA ASP A 130 -34.85 -95.23 -16.06
C ASP A 130 -33.38 -95.64 -16.15
N ARG A 131 -33.08 -96.69 -16.93
CA ARG A 131 -31.70 -97.19 -17.11
C ARG A 131 -30.81 -96.22 -17.91
N GLU A 132 -31.35 -95.61 -18.97
CA GLU A 132 -30.62 -94.60 -19.74
C GLU A 132 -30.55 -93.25 -18.99
N ALA A 133 -31.59 -92.89 -18.22
CA ALA A 133 -31.56 -91.71 -17.37
C ALA A 133 -30.47 -91.78 -16.30
N GLU A 134 -30.21 -92.96 -15.71
CA GLU A 134 -29.14 -93.13 -14.72
C GLU A 134 -27.74 -92.95 -15.35
N LYS A 135 -27.53 -93.46 -16.58
CA LYS A 135 -26.28 -93.21 -17.33
C LYS A 135 -26.05 -91.73 -17.61
N VAL A 136 -27.12 -90.99 -17.93
CA VAL A 136 -27.04 -89.53 -18.15
C VAL A 136 -26.66 -88.81 -16.85
N LYS A 137 -27.15 -89.25 -15.68
CA LYS A 137 -26.73 -88.67 -14.38
C LYS A 137 -25.25 -88.91 -14.09
N GLU A 138 -24.72 -90.10 -14.35
CA GLU A 138 -23.28 -90.39 -14.19
C GLU A 138 -22.43 -89.48 -15.09
N GLN A 139 -22.80 -89.33 -16.37
CA GLN A 139 -22.11 -88.44 -17.31
C GLN A 139 -22.13 -86.97 -16.86
N VAL A 140 -23.22 -86.51 -16.24
CA VAL A 140 -23.32 -85.14 -15.72
C VAL A 140 -22.39 -84.94 -14.52
N LEU A 141 -22.30 -85.91 -13.61
CA LEU A 141 -21.40 -85.83 -12.45
C LEU A 141 -19.92 -85.82 -12.87
N GLU A 142 -19.53 -86.69 -13.80
CA GLU A 142 -18.16 -86.71 -14.36
C GLU A 142 -17.82 -85.38 -15.05
N PHE A 143 -18.77 -84.80 -15.78
CA PHE A 143 -18.61 -83.51 -16.44
C PHE A 143 -18.52 -82.34 -15.45
N GLU A 144 -19.30 -82.35 -14.35
CA GLU A 144 -19.19 -81.34 -13.29
C GLU A 144 -17.84 -81.39 -12.56
N GLU A 145 -17.26 -82.58 -12.37
CA GLU A 145 -15.92 -82.73 -11.78
C GLU A 145 -14.82 -82.21 -12.72
N SER A 146 -14.90 -82.54 -14.01
CA SER A 146 -14.01 -82.00 -15.05
C SER A 146 -14.09 -80.47 -15.14
N LEU A 147 -15.31 -79.90 -15.05
CA LEU A 147 -15.53 -78.45 -15.04
C LEU A 147 -14.85 -77.76 -13.84
N ARG A 148 -14.88 -78.37 -12.65
CA ARG A 148 -14.20 -77.81 -11.47
C ARG A 148 -12.68 -77.79 -11.63
N GLN A 149 -12.12 -78.83 -12.26
CA GLN A 149 -10.68 -78.89 -12.54
C GLN A 149 -10.28 -77.80 -13.56
N GLU A 150 -11.01 -77.66 -14.65
CA GLU A 150 -10.78 -76.62 -15.67
C GLU A 150 -10.91 -75.20 -15.08
N ALA A 151 -11.91 -74.97 -14.21
CA ALA A 151 -12.08 -73.69 -13.53
C ALA A 151 -10.93 -73.36 -12.55
N ALA A 152 -10.34 -74.37 -11.91
CA ALA A 152 -9.17 -74.21 -11.03
C ALA A 152 -7.90 -73.94 -11.84
N GLU A 153 -7.68 -74.66 -12.95
CA GLU A 153 -6.57 -74.43 -13.88
C GLU A 153 -6.62 -73.02 -14.47
N PHE A 154 -7.80 -72.55 -14.88
CA PHE A 154 -8.00 -71.19 -15.40
C PHE A 154 -7.52 -70.12 -14.43
N LYS A 155 -7.85 -70.23 -13.13
CA LYS A 155 -7.48 -69.25 -12.10
C LYS A 155 -5.99 -69.23 -11.75
N GLN A 156 -5.22 -70.26 -12.15
CA GLN A 156 -3.78 -70.35 -11.92
C GLN A 156 -2.95 -69.94 -13.15
N LEU A 157 -3.60 -69.54 -14.25
CA LEU A 157 -2.88 -69.14 -15.45
C LEU A 157 -2.03 -67.88 -15.21
N SER A 158 -0.87 -67.85 -15.85
CA SER A 158 0.09 -66.74 -15.80
C SER A 158 -0.47 -65.42 -16.35
N VAL A 159 -1.55 -65.46 -17.13
CA VAL A 159 -2.25 -64.26 -17.66
C VAL A 159 -2.86 -63.36 -16.57
N PHE A 160 -3.02 -63.86 -15.33
CA PHE A 160 -3.42 -63.06 -14.18
C PHE A 160 -2.26 -62.27 -13.55
N SER A 161 -1.01 -62.63 -13.87
CA SER A 161 0.19 -61.92 -13.42
C SER A 161 0.63 -60.87 -14.44
N TYR A 162 1.19 -59.77 -13.96
CA TYR A 162 1.73 -58.71 -14.84
C TYR A 162 3.08 -59.08 -15.47
N ALA A 163 3.77 -60.12 -14.97
CA ALA A 163 5.13 -60.48 -15.40
C ALA A 163 5.21 -61.27 -16.72
N ILE A 164 4.08 -61.59 -17.35
CA ILE A 164 4.01 -62.34 -18.59
C ILE A 164 4.37 -61.46 -19.81
N ASN A 165 4.95 -62.08 -20.84
CA ASN A 165 5.25 -61.40 -22.10
C ASN A 165 3.95 -61.05 -22.84
N ARG A 166 3.77 -59.76 -23.18
CA ARG A 166 2.52 -59.21 -23.74
C ARG A 166 2.11 -59.88 -25.06
N GLU A 167 3.08 -60.32 -25.86
CA GLU A 167 2.84 -61.00 -27.14
C GLU A 167 2.28 -62.43 -26.97
N GLU A 168 2.46 -63.04 -25.80
CA GLU A 168 2.00 -64.40 -25.49
C GLU A 168 0.62 -64.41 -24.82
N VAL A 169 0.22 -63.30 -24.20
CA VAL A 169 -1.05 -63.17 -23.48
C VAL A 169 -2.25 -63.46 -24.38
N TYR A 170 -2.34 -62.82 -25.54
CA TYR A 170 -3.48 -63.00 -26.44
C TYR A 170 -3.57 -64.42 -27.01
N LYS A 171 -2.43 -65.07 -27.24
CA LYS A 171 -2.39 -66.48 -27.69
C LYS A 171 -2.94 -67.43 -26.63
N GLU A 172 -2.59 -67.20 -25.36
CA GLU A 172 -3.12 -67.99 -24.24
C GLU A 172 -4.61 -67.69 -23.98
N LEU A 173 -5.05 -66.43 -24.10
CA LEU A 173 -6.48 -66.07 -24.01
C LEU A 173 -7.30 -66.75 -25.11
N ASP A 174 -6.82 -66.78 -26.35
CA ASP A 174 -7.50 -67.43 -27.49
C ASP A 174 -7.54 -68.95 -27.32
N ARG A 175 -6.47 -69.56 -26.78
CA ARG A 175 -6.41 -70.98 -26.47
C ARG A 175 -7.47 -71.38 -25.43
N VAL A 176 -7.57 -70.63 -24.34
CA VAL A 176 -8.58 -70.84 -23.29
C VAL A 176 -9.99 -70.59 -23.82
N TYR A 177 -10.17 -69.56 -24.65
CA TYR A 177 -11.44 -69.25 -25.30
C TYR A 177 -11.97 -70.43 -26.12
N ASN A 178 -11.12 -71.03 -26.96
CA ASN A 178 -11.49 -72.17 -27.78
C ASN A 178 -11.82 -73.41 -26.92
N ARG A 179 -11.04 -73.65 -25.85
CA ARG A 179 -11.31 -74.74 -24.90
C ARG A 179 -12.65 -74.59 -24.19
N PHE A 180 -12.99 -73.37 -23.75
CA PHE A 180 -14.31 -73.09 -23.15
C PHE A 180 -15.46 -73.24 -24.16
N LEU A 181 -15.28 -72.89 -25.43
CA LEU A 181 -16.30 -73.12 -26.46
C LEU A 181 -16.60 -74.61 -26.66
N ASP A 182 -15.58 -75.48 -26.60
CA ASP A 182 -15.78 -76.92 -26.75
C ASP A 182 -16.48 -77.50 -25.52
N ILE A 183 -16.11 -77.06 -24.32
CA ILE A 183 -16.79 -77.44 -23.08
C ILE A 183 -18.26 -76.95 -23.08
N GLU A 184 -18.55 -75.75 -23.58
CA GLU A 184 -19.92 -75.23 -23.70
C GLU A 184 -20.77 -76.06 -24.69
N LYS A 185 -20.19 -76.55 -25.79
CA LYS A 185 -20.89 -77.45 -26.72
C LYS A 185 -21.24 -78.77 -26.05
N ASP A 186 -20.33 -79.32 -25.25
CA ASP A 186 -20.55 -80.59 -24.55
C ASP A 186 -21.55 -80.43 -23.39
N ALA A 187 -21.49 -79.31 -22.66
CA ALA A 187 -22.49 -78.92 -21.67
C ALA A 187 -23.90 -78.84 -22.28
N LYS A 188 -24.03 -78.27 -23.48
CA LYS A 188 -25.32 -78.15 -24.18
C LYS A 188 -25.86 -79.53 -24.60
N LYS A 189 -25.01 -80.41 -25.14
CA LYS A 189 -25.42 -81.79 -25.48
C LYS A 189 -25.92 -82.55 -24.24
N LEU A 190 -25.28 -82.36 -23.09
CA LEU A 190 -25.70 -82.97 -21.83
C LEU A 190 -27.02 -82.38 -21.30
N GLN A 191 -27.22 -81.07 -21.40
CA GLN A 191 -28.51 -80.42 -21.07
C GLN A 191 -29.65 -80.95 -21.96
N ASP A 192 -29.42 -81.06 -23.26
CA ASP A 192 -30.40 -81.61 -24.22
C ASP A 192 -30.75 -83.07 -23.89
N LEU A 193 -29.78 -83.87 -23.42
CA LEU A 193 -30.01 -85.25 -22.95
C LEU A 193 -30.74 -85.29 -21.61
N GLN A 194 -30.41 -84.41 -20.65
CA GLN A 194 -31.11 -84.30 -19.37
C GLN A 194 -32.59 -83.95 -19.59
N GLU A 195 -32.89 -82.99 -20.47
CA GLU A 195 -34.26 -82.60 -20.80
C GLU A 195 -35.04 -83.71 -21.52
N LEU A 196 -34.38 -84.47 -22.41
CA LEU A 196 -35.01 -85.58 -23.14
C LEU A 196 -35.45 -86.74 -22.23
N PHE A 197 -34.74 -86.97 -21.13
CA PHE A 197 -35.02 -88.05 -20.17
C PHE A 197 -35.73 -87.58 -18.89
N ASP A 198 -36.30 -86.37 -18.88
CA ASP A 198 -37.01 -85.78 -17.73
C ASP A 198 -36.14 -85.56 -16.49
N LEU A 199 -34.84 -85.37 -16.66
CA LEU A 199 -33.93 -84.95 -15.60
C LEU A 199 -33.93 -83.42 -15.49
N ASN A 200 -33.67 -82.90 -14.29
CA ASN A 200 -33.47 -81.46 -14.10
C ASN A 200 -32.18 -81.03 -14.81
N PRO A 201 -32.22 -80.11 -15.79
CA PRO A 201 -31.03 -79.69 -16.51
C PRO A 201 -30.07 -78.94 -15.59
N SER A 202 -28.81 -79.39 -15.55
CA SER A 202 -27.75 -78.73 -14.78
C SER A 202 -27.37 -77.40 -15.44
N LEU A 203 -27.30 -76.32 -14.66
CA LEU A 203 -27.02 -74.98 -15.20
C LEU A 203 -25.53 -74.71 -15.50
N PHE A 204 -24.64 -75.59 -15.05
CA PHE A 204 -23.17 -75.49 -15.17
C PHE A 204 -22.69 -74.04 -14.95
N LYS A 205 -22.80 -73.54 -13.71
CA LYS A 205 -22.56 -72.11 -13.43
C LYS A 205 -21.09 -71.74 -13.58
N GLU A 206 -20.21 -72.69 -13.31
CA GLU A 206 -18.75 -72.55 -13.31
C GLU A 206 -18.21 -72.11 -14.68
N ILE A 207 -18.67 -72.70 -15.79
CA ILE A 207 -18.23 -72.32 -17.14
C ILE A 207 -18.68 -70.90 -17.50
N ARG A 208 -19.88 -70.51 -17.08
CA ARG A 208 -20.43 -69.16 -17.32
C ARG A 208 -19.65 -68.10 -16.53
N GLU A 209 -19.29 -68.40 -15.29
CA GLU A 209 -18.45 -67.53 -14.47
C GLU A 209 -17.04 -67.38 -15.06
N CYS A 210 -16.40 -68.49 -15.47
CA CYS A 210 -15.11 -68.48 -16.15
C CYS A 210 -15.16 -67.71 -17.48
N ARG A 211 -16.27 -67.78 -18.22
CA ARG A 211 -16.48 -67.00 -19.45
C ARG A 211 -16.51 -65.50 -19.18
N ILE A 212 -17.24 -65.07 -18.15
CA ILE A 212 -17.31 -63.67 -17.73
C ILE A 212 -15.93 -63.19 -17.27
N GLU A 213 -15.21 -64.01 -16.49
CA GLU A 213 -13.85 -63.70 -16.04
C GLU A 213 -12.87 -63.58 -17.21
N LEU A 214 -12.95 -64.47 -18.22
CA LEU A 214 -12.13 -64.41 -19.43
C LEU A 214 -12.38 -63.12 -20.24
N MET A 215 -13.66 -62.72 -20.39
CA MET A 215 -14.01 -61.47 -21.06
C MET A 215 -13.46 -60.25 -20.32
N MET A 216 -13.58 -60.24 -18.99
CA MET A 216 -13.01 -59.18 -18.15
C MET A 216 -11.48 -59.16 -18.22
N LEU A 217 -10.83 -60.33 -18.24
CA LEU A 217 -9.38 -60.44 -18.34
C LEU A 217 -8.86 -59.90 -19.67
N LYS A 218 -9.53 -60.21 -20.79
CA LYS A 218 -9.22 -59.61 -22.10
C LYS A 218 -9.35 -58.08 -22.05
N GLN A 219 -10.41 -57.54 -21.45
CA GLN A 219 -10.59 -56.09 -21.32
C GLN A 219 -9.46 -55.40 -20.55
N VAL A 220 -8.92 -56.05 -19.50
CA VAL A 220 -7.77 -55.52 -18.74
C VAL A 220 -6.50 -55.48 -19.59
N TRP A 221 -6.26 -56.53 -20.38
CA TRP A 221 -5.08 -56.58 -21.26
C TRP A 221 -5.20 -55.66 -22.46
N ASP A 222 -6.40 -55.49 -23.03
CA ASP A 222 -6.67 -54.46 -24.06
C ASP A 222 -6.38 -53.06 -23.50
N LEU A 223 -6.79 -52.79 -22.24
CA LEU A 223 -6.52 -51.52 -21.55
C LEU A 223 -5.02 -51.35 -21.23
N ASN A 224 -4.33 -52.41 -20.83
CA ASN A 224 -2.88 -52.40 -20.62
C ASN A 224 -2.14 -52.02 -21.90
N GLU A 225 -2.47 -52.67 -23.03
CA GLU A 225 -1.84 -52.38 -24.32
C GLU A 225 -2.12 -50.96 -24.78
N HIS A 226 -3.35 -50.47 -24.57
CA HIS A 226 -3.70 -49.08 -24.84
C HIS A 226 -2.86 -48.08 -24.03
N VAL A 227 -2.78 -48.27 -22.70
CA VAL A 227 -1.99 -47.41 -21.80
C VAL A 227 -0.50 -47.43 -22.19
N MET A 228 0.05 -48.62 -22.44
CA MET A 228 1.46 -48.78 -22.76
C MET A 228 1.83 -48.22 -24.15
N SER A 229 0.93 -48.36 -25.14
CA SER A 229 1.11 -47.74 -26.45
C SER A 229 1.11 -46.22 -26.34
N GLN A 230 0.14 -45.64 -25.61
CA GLN A 230 0.12 -44.19 -25.39
C GLN A 230 1.40 -43.70 -24.70
N PHE A 231 1.87 -44.41 -23.67
CA PHE A 231 3.10 -44.05 -22.97
C PHE A 231 4.32 -44.16 -23.88
N SER A 232 4.39 -45.17 -24.76
CA SER A 232 5.46 -45.29 -25.76
C SER A 232 5.47 -44.10 -26.73
N ASP A 233 4.31 -43.62 -27.15
CA ASP A 233 4.20 -42.46 -28.04
C ASP A 233 4.59 -41.16 -27.34
N TRP A 234 4.22 -40.97 -26.07
CA TRP A 234 4.67 -39.84 -25.27
C TRP A 234 6.21 -39.87 -25.10
N MET A 235 6.79 -41.04 -24.85
CA MET A 235 8.24 -41.21 -24.68
C MET A 235 9.07 -40.86 -25.92
N LYS A 236 8.47 -40.89 -27.13
CA LYS A 236 9.12 -40.50 -28.40
C LYS A 236 9.18 -38.98 -28.60
N SER A 237 8.37 -38.22 -27.86
CA SER A 237 8.31 -36.75 -28.00
C SER A 237 9.59 -36.09 -27.44
N THR A 238 10.08 -35.07 -28.13
CA THR A 238 11.22 -34.26 -27.66
C THR A 238 10.77 -33.36 -26.50
N PHE A 239 11.62 -33.21 -25.48
CA PHE A 239 11.26 -32.48 -24.25
C PHE A 239 10.81 -31.03 -24.52
N LYS A 240 11.41 -30.36 -25.51
CA LYS A 240 11.12 -28.97 -25.88
C LYS A 240 9.77 -28.76 -26.59
N ASN A 241 9.28 -29.78 -27.29
CA ASN A 241 8.04 -29.72 -28.07
C ASN A 241 6.90 -30.55 -27.46
N ALA A 242 7.14 -31.20 -26.33
CA ALA A 242 6.16 -32.01 -25.64
C ALA A 242 5.15 -31.12 -24.90
N ASP A 243 3.87 -31.27 -25.23
CA ASP A 243 2.79 -30.64 -24.47
C ASP A 243 2.43 -31.53 -23.27
N VAL A 244 3.15 -31.31 -22.16
CA VAL A 244 3.00 -32.09 -20.94
C VAL A 244 1.63 -31.86 -20.30
N SER A 245 0.96 -30.73 -20.56
CA SER A 245 -0.40 -30.46 -20.08
C SER A 245 -1.43 -31.38 -20.74
N LEU A 246 -1.32 -31.57 -22.06
CA LEU A 246 -2.17 -32.53 -22.78
C LEU A 246 -1.95 -33.97 -22.27
N PHE A 247 -0.70 -34.35 -21.99
CA PHE A 247 -0.39 -35.67 -21.44
C PHE A 247 -0.94 -35.86 -20.02
N GLU A 248 -0.96 -34.82 -19.19
CA GLU A 248 -1.55 -34.88 -17.84
C GLU A 248 -3.06 -35.12 -17.90
N ASP A 249 -3.76 -34.45 -18.82
CA ASP A 249 -5.21 -34.61 -18.98
C ASP A 249 -5.59 -35.98 -19.54
N GLU A 250 -4.83 -36.51 -20.50
CA GLU A 250 -5.00 -37.90 -20.96
C GLU A 250 -4.68 -38.91 -19.85
N CYS A 251 -3.65 -38.68 -19.04
CA CYS A 251 -3.34 -39.53 -17.89
C CYS A 251 -4.46 -39.51 -16.83
N LYS A 252 -5.12 -38.36 -16.59
CA LYS A 252 -6.32 -38.28 -15.74
C LYS A 252 -7.49 -39.08 -16.32
N LYS A 253 -7.71 -39.03 -17.64
CA LYS A 253 -8.75 -39.84 -18.31
C LYS A 253 -8.47 -41.34 -18.14
N LEU A 254 -7.23 -41.79 -18.38
CA LEU A 254 -6.82 -43.19 -18.19
C LEU A 254 -7.00 -43.64 -16.73
N SER A 255 -6.61 -42.80 -15.76
CA SER A 255 -6.81 -43.09 -14.33
C SER A 255 -8.30 -43.22 -13.97
N LYS A 256 -9.16 -42.36 -14.52
CA LYS A 256 -10.62 -42.45 -14.31
C LYS A 256 -11.20 -43.73 -14.94
N GLN A 257 -10.73 -44.12 -16.13
CA GLN A 257 -11.14 -45.37 -16.79
C GLN A 257 -10.72 -46.62 -15.99
N LEU A 258 -9.52 -46.63 -15.41
CA LEU A 258 -9.07 -47.70 -14.50
C LEU A 258 -9.94 -47.78 -13.23
N GLN A 259 -10.34 -46.64 -12.67
CA GLN A 259 -11.19 -46.62 -11.48
C GLN A 259 -12.63 -47.11 -11.73
N GLN A 260 -13.12 -47.06 -12.97
CA GLN A 260 -14.45 -47.55 -13.34
C GLN A 260 -14.53 -49.08 -13.49
N GLN A 261 -13.41 -49.80 -13.44
CA GLN A 261 -13.38 -51.25 -13.58
C GLN A 261 -14.02 -51.97 -12.37
N PRO A 262 -14.63 -53.16 -12.54
CA PRO A 262 -15.24 -53.93 -11.46
C PRO A 262 -14.26 -54.27 -10.32
N LEU A 263 -14.75 -54.33 -9.08
CA LEU A 263 -13.93 -54.64 -7.89
C LEU A 263 -13.16 -55.96 -8.02
N LYS A 264 -13.74 -56.96 -8.68
CA LYS A 264 -13.12 -58.27 -8.93
C LYS A 264 -11.86 -58.14 -9.80
N VAL A 265 -11.91 -57.30 -10.83
CA VAL A 265 -10.79 -57.00 -11.73
C VAL A 265 -9.66 -56.28 -11.01
N LYS A 266 -10.00 -55.33 -10.11
CA LYS A 266 -9.01 -54.57 -9.32
C LYS A 266 -8.16 -55.43 -8.39
N SER A 267 -8.62 -56.64 -8.06
CA SER A 267 -7.89 -57.57 -7.20
C SER A 267 -6.73 -58.28 -7.91
N TRP A 268 -6.78 -58.39 -9.24
CA TRP A 268 -5.82 -59.11 -10.06
C TRP A 268 -4.48 -58.38 -10.17
N GLU A 269 -3.38 -59.13 -10.24
CA GLU A 269 -2.03 -58.55 -10.32
C GLU A 269 -1.80 -57.81 -11.64
N CYS A 270 -2.33 -58.31 -12.75
CA CYS A 270 -2.25 -57.65 -14.05
C CYS A 270 -2.85 -56.23 -14.02
N PHE A 271 -3.98 -56.01 -13.33
CA PHE A 271 -4.57 -54.68 -13.16
C PHE A 271 -3.70 -53.78 -12.27
N LYS A 272 -3.21 -54.31 -11.13
CA LYS A 272 -2.36 -53.55 -10.21
C LYS A 272 -1.08 -53.04 -10.89
N GLY A 273 -0.49 -53.84 -11.77
CA GLY A 273 0.66 -53.43 -12.57
C GLY A 273 0.37 -52.22 -13.47
N VAL A 274 -0.77 -52.20 -14.15
CA VAL A 274 -1.19 -51.07 -15.02
C VAL A 274 -1.51 -49.82 -14.18
N ASP A 275 -2.25 -49.98 -13.08
CA ASP A 275 -2.60 -48.89 -12.17
C ASP A 275 -1.36 -48.21 -11.58
N GLU A 276 -0.34 -49.00 -11.21
CA GLU A 276 0.94 -48.49 -10.74
C GLU A 276 1.68 -47.68 -11.82
N GLN A 277 1.72 -48.14 -13.07
CA GLN A 277 2.33 -47.39 -14.17
C GLN A 277 1.62 -46.05 -14.42
N VAL A 278 0.29 -46.03 -14.42
CA VAL A 278 -0.49 -44.79 -14.59
C VAL A 278 -0.26 -43.84 -13.41
N ARG A 279 -0.18 -44.36 -12.17
CA ARG A 279 0.12 -43.55 -10.99
C ARG A 279 1.52 -42.93 -11.07
N ASN A 280 2.53 -43.70 -11.47
CA ASN A 280 3.90 -43.21 -11.62
C ASN A 280 4.00 -42.12 -12.70
N MET A 281 3.27 -42.29 -13.81
CA MET A 281 3.19 -41.29 -14.89
C MET A 281 2.52 -40.01 -14.41
N ARG A 282 1.42 -40.10 -13.65
CA ARG A 282 0.69 -38.95 -13.08
C ARG A 282 1.53 -38.12 -12.11
N THR A 283 2.43 -38.73 -11.35
CA THR A 283 3.36 -38.01 -10.47
C THR A 283 4.53 -37.38 -11.24
N SER A 284 5.00 -38.05 -12.30
CA SER A 284 6.18 -37.60 -13.06
C SER A 284 5.87 -36.47 -14.04
N LEU A 285 4.69 -36.47 -14.69
CA LEU A 285 4.34 -35.47 -15.70
C LEU A 285 4.37 -34.02 -15.18
N PRO A 286 3.80 -33.68 -14.00
CA PRO A 286 3.91 -32.33 -13.44
C PRO A 286 5.36 -31.90 -13.20
N LEU A 287 6.23 -32.81 -12.77
CA LEU A 287 7.66 -32.52 -12.57
C LEU A 287 8.35 -32.22 -13.91
N CYS A 288 8.00 -32.92 -14.98
CA CYS A 288 8.51 -32.63 -16.33
C CYS A 288 8.08 -31.23 -16.80
N GLN A 289 6.85 -30.81 -16.49
CA GLN A 289 6.36 -29.46 -16.78
C GLN A 289 7.08 -28.40 -15.94
N SER A 290 7.31 -28.65 -14.66
CA SER A 290 8.08 -27.75 -13.81
C SER A 290 9.54 -27.59 -14.30
N LEU A 291 10.13 -28.67 -14.80
CA LEU A 291 11.49 -28.67 -15.37
C LEU A 291 11.60 -27.95 -16.72
N SER A 292 10.49 -27.73 -17.43
CA SER A 292 10.48 -26.93 -18.68
C SER A 292 10.45 -25.43 -18.40
N SER A 293 10.40 -25.02 -17.13
CA SER A 293 10.45 -23.60 -16.72
C SER A 293 11.69 -22.90 -17.30
N PRO A 294 11.53 -21.70 -17.91
CA PRO A 294 12.64 -20.91 -18.44
C PRO A 294 13.59 -20.42 -17.34
N ALA A 295 13.24 -20.59 -16.07
CA ALA A 295 14.10 -20.31 -14.93
C ALA A 295 15.25 -21.33 -14.78
N MET A 296 15.11 -22.52 -15.38
CA MET A 296 16.13 -23.56 -15.32
C MET A 296 17.38 -23.13 -16.10
N ARG A 297 18.55 -23.24 -15.47
CA ARG A 297 19.88 -22.90 -16.01
C ARG A 297 20.78 -24.13 -15.92
N PRO A 298 21.91 -24.20 -16.64
CA PRO A 298 22.81 -25.36 -16.62
C PRO A 298 23.20 -25.84 -15.21
N ARG A 299 23.36 -24.92 -14.26
CA ARG A 299 23.62 -25.24 -12.84
C ARG A 299 22.50 -26.03 -12.15
N HIS A 300 21.24 -25.73 -12.45
CA HIS A 300 20.08 -26.43 -11.89
C HIS A 300 19.97 -27.85 -12.45
N TRP A 301 20.32 -28.02 -13.73
CA TRP A 301 20.40 -29.34 -14.37
C TRP A 301 21.54 -30.20 -13.80
N GLN A 302 22.71 -29.60 -13.51
CA GLN A 302 23.79 -30.30 -12.82
C GLN A 302 23.41 -30.71 -11.39
N LEU A 303 22.67 -29.87 -10.67
CA LEU A 303 22.15 -30.20 -9.34
C LEU A 303 21.14 -31.36 -9.43
N LEU A 304 20.27 -31.38 -10.44
CA LEU A 304 19.31 -32.45 -10.68
C LEU A 304 19.99 -33.80 -10.99
N VAL A 305 21.04 -33.81 -11.80
CA VAL A 305 21.86 -35.01 -12.07
C VAL A 305 22.51 -35.53 -10.78
N THR A 306 23.04 -34.62 -9.96
CA THR A 306 23.69 -34.98 -8.69
C THR A 306 22.69 -35.61 -7.71
N THR A 307 21.50 -35.04 -7.60
CA THR A 307 20.42 -35.51 -6.72
C THR A 307 19.86 -36.87 -7.18
N THR A 308 19.69 -37.08 -8.48
CA THR A 308 19.15 -38.34 -9.05
C THR A 308 20.17 -39.48 -9.09
N LYS A 309 21.45 -39.22 -8.77
CA LYS A 309 22.55 -40.20 -8.70
C LYS A 309 22.77 -41.01 -9.98
N GLN A 310 22.45 -40.44 -11.15
CA GLN A 310 22.62 -41.09 -12.45
C GLN A 310 23.91 -40.63 -13.14
N PRO A 311 24.67 -41.53 -13.80
CA PRO A 311 25.89 -41.17 -14.52
C PRO A 311 25.52 -40.57 -15.89
N GLY A 312 25.61 -39.25 -16.02
CA GLY A 312 25.51 -38.58 -17.32
C GLY A 312 25.39 -37.06 -17.24
N SER A 313 25.97 -36.35 -18.22
CA SER A 313 25.70 -34.93 -18.44
C SER A 313 24.41 -34.82 -19.25
N ILE A 314 23.38 -34.19 -18.67
CA ILE A 314 22.14 -33.88 -19.38
C ILE A 314 22.31 -32.51 -20.02
N ASP A 315 22.22 -32.45 -21.34
CA ASP A 315 22.11 -31.19 -22.07
C ASP A 315 20.63 -30.97 -22.47
N PRO A 316 19.93 -30.01 -21.85
CA PRO A 316 18.53 -29.70 -22.16
C PRO A 316 18.33 -29.11 -23.57
N GLU A 317 19.38 -28.59 -24.21
CA GLU A 317 19.32 -28.00 -25.56
C GLU A 317 19.64 -29.01 -26.66
N ALA A 318 19.98 -30.25 -26.31
CA ALA A 318 20.25 -31.29 -27.29
C ALA A 318 18.96 -31.71 -28.01
N SER A 319 19.00 -31.74 -29.35
CA SER A 319 17.86 -32.11 -30.20
C SER A 319 17.38 -33.56 -30.02
N ASP A 320 18.19 -34.41 -29.39
CA ASP A 320 17.91 -35.81 -29.07
C ASP A 320 17.46 -36.04 -27.61
N PHE A 321 17.17 -34.97 -26.86
CA PHE A 321 16.66 -35.07 -25.49
C PHE A 321 15.15 -35.34 -25.48
N THR A 322 14.78 -36.62 -25.42
CA THR A 322 13.40 -37.10 -25.41
C THR A 322 12.87 -37.28 -23.99
N LEU A 323 11.54 -37.28 -23.82
CA LEU A 323 10.90 -37.60 -22.55
C LEU A 323 11.37 -38.96 -22.01
N SER A 324 11.67 -39.94 -22.86
CA SER A 324 12.26 -41.22 -22.45
C SER A 324 13.54 -41.06 -21.60
N LYS A 325 14.47 -40.21 -22.02
CA LYS A 325 15.72 -39.95 -21.26
C LYS A 325 15.45 -39.24 -19.93
N LEU A 326 14.45 -38.37 -19.88
CA LEU A 326 14.05 -37.66 -18.66
C LEU A 326 13.35 -38.60 -17.66
N PHE A 327 12.48 -39.48 -18.14
CA PHE A 327 11.80 -40.49 -17.31
C PHE A 327 12.76 -41.58 -16.81
N ALA A 328 13.82 -41.89 -17.55
CA ALA A 328 14.89 -42.80 -17.11
C ALA A 328 15.61 -42.34 -15.83
N LEU A 329 15.50 -41.05 -15.47
CA LEU A 329 16.04 -40.50 -14.23
C LEU A 329 15.20 -40.84 -13.00
N GLY A 330 14.01 -41.44 -13.18
CA GLY A 330 13.17 -41.88 -12.07
C GLY A 330 12.62 -40.70 -11.25
N LEU A 331 12.17 -39.63 -11.91
CA LEU A 331 11.71 -38.40 -11.27
C LEU A 331 10.64 -38.61 -10.19
N HIS A 332 9.74 -39.59 -10.36
CA HIS A 332 8.73 -39.96 -9.36
C HIS A 332 9.31 -40.38 -7.99
N LYS A 333 10.58 -40.78 -7.92
CA LYS A 333 11.25 -41.17 -6.67
C LYS A 333 11.86 -40.00 -5.90
N PHE A 334 12.01 -38.85 -6.55
CA PHE A 334 12.66 -37.64 -6.01
C PHE A 334 11.80 -36.39 -6.25
N SER A 335 10.48 -36.53 -6.09
CA SER A 335 9.51 -35.48 -6.42
C SER A 335 9.76 -34.19 -5.66
N ASP A 336 10.03 -34.29 -4.36
CA ASP A 336 10.19 -33.12 -3.48
C ASP A 336 11.51 -32.40 -3.75
N GLU A 337 12.59 -33.14 -4.03
CA GLU A 337 13.89 -32.55 -4.36
C GLU A 337 13.87 -31.86 -5.73
N VAL A 338 13.20 -32.44 -6.72
CA VAL A 338 13.03 -31.82 -8.04
C VAL A 338 12.19 -30.54 -7.92
N ALA A 339 11.10 -30.56 -7.14
CA ALA A 339 10.30 -29.37 -6.88
C ALA A 339 11.11 -28.26 -6.20
N ASN A 340 11.94 -28.59 -5.21
CA ASN A 340 12.82 -27.62 -4.55
C ASN A 340 13.86 -27.00 -5.51
N ILE A 341 14.39 -27.77 -6.46
CA ILE A 341 15.33 -27.26 -7.47
C ILE A 341 14.63 -26.27 -8.41
N VAL A 342 13.40 -26.57 -8.83
CA VAL A 342 12.61 -25.65 -9.67
C VAL A 342 12.24 -24.39 -8.90
N GLU A 343 11.82 -24.51 -7.63
CA GLU A 343 11.55 -23.34 -6.78
C GLU A 343 12.80 -22.45 -6.64
N LYS A 344 13.97 -23.05 -6.38
CA LYS A 344 15.25 -22.33 -6.33
C LYS A 344 15.50 -21.59 -7.64
N ALA A 345 15.30 -22.25 -8.78
CA ALA A 345 15.49 -21.65 -10.10
C ALA A 345 14.55 -20.45 -10.33
N GLU A 346 13.26 -20.58 -10.01
CA GLU A 346 12.28 -19.50 -10.18
C GLU A 346 12.57 -18.28 -9.30
N LYS A 347 12.99 -18.52 -8.05
CA LYS A 347 13.39 -17.45 -7.12
C LYS A 347 14.67 -16.77 -7.59
N GLU A 348 15.66 -17.53 -8.05
CA GLU A 348 16.88 -16.99 -8.64
C GLU A 348 16.59 -16.13 -9.88
N LEU A 349 15.68 -16.56 -10.76
CA LEU A 349 15.27 -15.77 -11.94
C LEU A 349 14.64 -14.44 -11.54
N ARG A 350 13.85 -14.42 -10.46
CA ARG A 350 13.26 -13.18 -9.92
C ARG A 350 14.34 -12.21 -9.42
N ILE A 351 15.33 -12.72 -8.68
CA ILE A 351 16.48 -11.94 -8.23
C ILE A 351 17.26 -11.40 -9.43
N GLU A 352 17.57 -12.24 -10.43
CA GLU A 352 18.25 -11.85 -11.66
C GLU A 352 17.50 -10.75 -12.42
N THR A 353 16.19 -10.91 -12.60
CA THR A 353 15.35 -9.93 -13.31
C THR A 353 15.29 -8.60 -12.58
N ASN A 354 15.13 -8.62 -11.26
CA ASN A 354 15.08 -7.39 -10.47
C ASN A 354 16.45 -6.70 -10.43
N LEU A 355 17.54 -7.45 -10.27
CA LEU A 355 18.90 -6.91 -10.29
C LEU A 355 19.24 -6.29 -11.64
N ASN A 356 18.90 -6.94 -12.76
CA ASN A 356 19.14 -6.39 -14.10
C ASN A 356 18.30 -5.12 -14.38
N LYS A 357 17.07 -5.06 -13.86
CA LYS A 357 16.26 -3.83 -13.93
C LYS A 357 16.91 -2.69 -13.16
N LEU A 358 17.35 -2.95 -11.93
CA LEU A 358 18.06 -1.97 -11.10
C LEU A 358 19.31 -1.47 -11.83
N ILE A 359 20.16 -2.37 -12.32
CA ILE A 359 21.37 -2.02 -13.10
C ILE A 359 21.01 -1.10 -14.28
N GLY A 360 19.99 -1.47 -15.07
CA GLY A 360 19.58 -0.68 -16.24
C GLY A 360 18.97 0.69 -15.92
N ILE A 361 18.44 0.89 -14.71
CA ILE A 361 17.98 2.20 -14.23
C ILE A 361 19.20 3.06 -13.87
N TRP A 362 20.11 2.54 -13.06
CA TRP A 362 21.29 3.28 -12.58
C TRP A 362 22.34 3.56 -13.66
N GLU A 363 22.40 2.75 -14.72
CA GLU A 363 23.19 3.06 -15.92
C GLU A 363 22.67 4.29 -16.70
N LYS A 364 21.39 4.65 -16.52
CA LYS A 364 20.74 5.79 -17.20
C LYS A 364 20.50 6.98 -16.28
N MET A 365 20.59 6.79 -14.97
CA MET A 365 20.33 7.85 -14.00
C MET A 365 21.42 8.90 -14.05
N ILE A 366 21.04 10.18 -14.16
CA ILE A 366 21.95 11.30 -14.34
C ILE A 366 21.77 12.39 -13.29
N PHE A 367 22.87 13.02 -12.89
CA PHE A 367 22.86 14.30 -12.18
C PHE A 367 22.63 15.46 -13.14
N THR A 368 21.86 16.43 -12.69
CA THR A 368 21.65 17.70 -13.39
C THR A 368 22.52 18.78 -12.74
N TYR A 369 23.10 19.66 -13.56
CA TYR A 369 23.92 20.77 -13.09
C TYR A 369 23.44 22.08 -13.68
N SER A 370 23.32 23.12 -12.85
CA SER A 370 22.94 24.48 -13.24
C SER A 370 24.09 25.44 -12.97
N ARG A 371 24.45 26.29 -13.93
CA ARG A 371 25.48 27.32 -13.72
C ARG A 371 24.89 28.53 -13.02
N ASP A 372 25.51 28.95 -11.92
CA ASP A 372 25.20 30.21 -11.27
C ASP A 372 26.09 31.32 -11.89
N GLU A 373 25.46 32.33 -12.50
CA GLU A 373 26.16 33.43 -13.17
C GLU A 373 26.86 34.40 -12.20
N GLN A 374 26.39 34.49 -10.95
CA GLN A 374 26.98 35.38 -9.94
C GLN A 374 28.22 34.75 -9.29
N LEU A 375 28.20 33.43 -9.10
CA LEU A 375 29.27 32.69 -8.43
C LEU A 375 30.32 32.12 -9.41
N ASP A 376 29.98 32.04 -10.70
CA ASP A 376 30.73 31.39 -11.78
C ASP A 376 31.09 29.92 -11.47
N VAL A 377 30.12 29.17 -10.95
CA VAL A 377 30.26 27.74 -10.59
C VAL A 377 29.05 26.96 -11.09
N TYR A 378 29.27 25.70 -11.49
CA TYR A 378 28.18 24.75 -11.71
C TYR A 378 27.72 24.17 -10.39
N LEU A 379 26.43 24.29 -10.08
CA LEU A 379 25.80 23.74 -8.89
C LEU A 379 25.02 22.48 -9.24
N LEU A 380 24.97 21.53 -8.32
CA LEU A 380 24.12 20.36 -8.43
C LEU A 380 22.64 20.81 -8.39
N GLY A 381 21.86 20.35 -9.36
CA GLY A 381 20.44 20.65 -9.50
C GLY A 381 19.56 19.84 -8.55
N ALA A 382 18.28 19.71 -8.87
CA ALA A 382 17.35 18.91 -8.09
C ALA A 382 17.73 17.42 -8.13
N VAL A 383 17.85 16.81 -6.95
CA VAL A 383 18.20 15.39 -6.78
C VAL A 383 17.02 14.56 -6.25
N ASP A 384 15.81 15.13 -6.16
CA ASP A 384 14.64 14.47 -5.57
C ASP A 384 14.33 13.12 -6.23
N GLU A 385 14.38 13.06 -7.57
CA GLU A 385 14.16 11.83 -8.34
C GLU A 385 15.24 10.77 -8.08
N VAL A 386 16.50 11.21 -7.87
CA VAL A 386 17.62 10.32 -7.54
C VAL A 386 17.43 9.74 -6.14
N VAL A 387 17.03 10.57 -5.17
CA VAL A 387 16.82 10.14 -3.77
C VAL A 387 15.63 9.20 -3.66
N GLU A 388 14.50 9.50 -4.31
CA GLU A 388 13.32 8.62 -4.31
C GLU A 388 13.63 7.24 -4.92
N GLN A 389 14.33 7.23 -6.07
CA GLN A 389 14.74 5.98 -6.71
C GLN A 389 15.74 5.19 -5.86
N LEU A 390 16.66 5.89 -5.18
CA LEU A 390 17.66 5.31 -4.28
C LEU A 390 17.03 4.60 -3.09
N GLU A 391 16.05 5.21 -2.42
CA GLU A 391 15.35 4.58 -1.29
C GLU A 391 14.63 3.29 -1.72
N ASN A 392 13.93 3.34 -2.86
CA ASN A 392 13.22 2.18 -3.41
C ASN A 392 14.16 1.03 -3.76
N ASP A 393 15.28 1.33 -4.42
CA ASP A 393 16.24 0.32 -4.87
C ASP A 393 17.11 -0.23 -3.73
N ASN A 394 17.45 0.59 -2.71
CA ASN A 394 18.11 0.10 -1.49
C ASN A 394 17.23 -0.86 -0.70
N ASN A 395 15.91 -0.59 -0.63
CA ASN A 395 14.95 -1.51 -0.02
C ASN A 395 14.85 -2.81 -0.83
N ALA A 396 14.85 -2.72 -2.17
CA ALA A 396 14.85 -3.90 -3.04
C ALA A 396 16.11 -4.76 -2.87
N LEU A 397 17.31 -4.17 -2.83
CA LEU A 397 18.56 -4.88 -2.60
C LEU A 397 18.61 -5.53 -1.21
N SER A 398 18.14 -4.84 -0.17
CA SER A 398 18.05 -5.38 1.19
C SER A 398 17.10 -6.58 1.27
N SER A 399 15.98 -6.53 0.55
CA SER A 399 15.07 -7.68 0.40
C SER A 399 15.73 -8.84 -0.35
N MET A 400 16.55 -8.59 -1.37
CA MET A 400 17.25 -9.64 -2.11
C MET A 400 18.33 -10.31 -1.27
N LEU A 401 19.06 -9.57 -0.43
CA LEU A 401 20.08 -10.13 0.48
C LEU A 401 19.48 -10.96 1.61
N SER A 402 18.26 -10.64 2.02
CA SER A 402 17.52 -11.43 3.00
C SER A 402 16.95 -12.73 2.40
N ASP A 403 16.94 -12.86 1.07
CA ASP A 403 16.47 -14.06 0.40
C ASP A 403 17.52 -15.18 0.46
N ARG A 404 17.10 -16.37 0.91
CA ARG A 404 17.95 -17.58 1.00
C ARG A 404 18.51 -18.03 -0.35
N PHE A 405 17.93 -17.61 -1.47
CA PHE A 405 18.32 -18.02 -2.81
C PHE A 405 19.34 -17.07 -3.48
N VAL A 406 19.88 -16.08 -2.75
CA VAL A 406 20.80 -15.07 -3.30
C VAL A 406 22.22 -15.56 -3.58
N GLU A 407 22.60 -16.76 -3.12
CA GLU A 407 23.98 -17.29 -3.12
C GLU A 407 24.76 -17.04 -4.42
N HIS A 408 24.16 -17.29 -5.58
CA HIS A 408 24.82 -17.07 -6.88
C HIS A 408 25.03 -15.59 -7.25
N PHE A 409 24.16 -14.70 -6.77
CA PHE A 409 24.19 -13.27 -7.07
C PHE A 409 24.76 -12.45 -5.93
N TYR A 410 25.15 -13.07 -4.81
CA TYR A 410 25.55 -12.41 -3.56
C TYR A 410 26.60 -11.33 -3.78
N ASP A 411 27.70 -11.65 -4.48
CA ASP A 411 28.78 -10.69 -4.77
C ASP A 411 28.29 -9.49 -5.57
N LYS A 412 27.39 -9.70 -6.54
CA LYS A 412 26.81 -8.61 -7.35
C LYS A 412 25.84 -7.77 -6.54
N VAL A 413 24.96 -8.38 -5.74
CA VAL A 413 23.98 -7.67 -4.93
C VAL A 413 24.67 -6.84 -3.85
N ILE A 414 25.71 -7.37 -3.19
CA ILE A 414 26.52 -6.62 -2.23
C ILE A 414 27.26 -5.46 -2.88
N LEU A 415 27.84 -5.68 -4.06
CA LEU A 415 28.52 -4.61 -4.79
C LEU A 415 27.57 -3.44 -5.06
N TRP A 416 26.35 -3.73 -5.56
CA TRP A 416 25.34 -2.71 -5.81
C TRP A 416 24.80 -2.07 -4.54
N GLN A 417 24.64 -2.83 -3.45
CA GLN A 417 24.24 -2.26 -2.17
C GLN A 417 25.29 -1.30 -1.62
N ARG A 418 26.57 -1.64 -1.73
CA ARG A 418 27.67 -0.74 -1.35
C ARG A 418 27.67 0.51 -2.23
N ASN A 419 27.55 0.34 -3.54
CA ASN A 419 27.52 1.48 -4.48
C ASN A 419 26.37 2.43 -4.17
N LEU A 420 25.13 1.93 -4.03
CA LEU A 420 23.98 2.77 -3.70
C LEU A 420 24.08 3.39 -2.31
N GLY A 421 24.64 2.69 -1.32
CA GLY A 421 24.92 3.28 0.01
C GLY A 421 25.95 4.42 -0.06
N THR A 422 26.97 4.31 -0.90
CA THR A 422 27.92 5.40 -1.16
C THR A 422 27.25 6.56 -1.91
N VAL A 423 26.39 6.28 -2.90
CA VAL A 423 25.58 7.31 -3.59
C VAL A 423 24.72 8.08 -2.60
N ASP A 424 24.03 7.40 -1.70
CA ASP A 424 23.16 8.01 -0.67
C ASP A 424 23.94 8.98 0.21
N THR A 425 25.03 8.48 0.80
CA THR A 425 25.87 9.23 1.73
C THR A 425 26.52 10.43 1.04
N CYS A 426 27.10 10.23 -0.14
CA CYS A 426 27.78 11.30 -0.88
C CYS A 426 26.79 12.33 -1.41
N THR A 427 25.64 11.93 -1.97
CA THR A 427 24.65 12.86 -2.54
C THR A 427 24.06 13.74 -1.44
N SER A 428 23.66 13.15 -0.32
CA SER A 428 23.13 13.89 0.84
C SER A 428 24.14 14.90 1.38
N LYS A 429 25.40 14.48 1.60
CA LYS A 429 26.48 15.37 2.03
C LYS A 429 26.76 16.47 1.02
N TRP A 430 26.76 16.16 -0.27
CA TRP A 430 27.03 17.15 -1.32
C TRP A 430 25.97 18.25 -1.33
N VAL A 431 24.69 17.89 -1.27
CA VAL A 431 23.59 18.88 -1.21
C VAL A 431 23.72 19.78 0.03
N ASP A 432 23.99 19.19 1.20
CA ASP A 432 24.19 19.95 2.44
C ASP A 432 25.41 20.88 2.36
N ILE A 433 26.54 20.40 1.84
CA ILE A 433 27.76 21.17 1.61
C ILE A 433 27.48 22.33 0.67
N GLN A 434 26.78 22.09 -0.45
CA GLN A 434 26.42 23.15 -1.40
C GLN A 434 25.58 24.23 -0.72
N ARG A 435 24.55 23.85 0.06
CA ARG A 435 23.73 24.79 0.81
C ARG A 435 24.54 25.61 1.82
N GLN A 436 25.39 24.95 2.63
CA GLN A 436 26.23 25.61 3.62
C GLN A 436 27.26 26.54 2.97
N TRP A 437 27.94 26.07 1.92
CA TRP A 437 28.93 26.85 1.17
C TRP A 437 28.29 28.09 0.55
N MET A 438 27.11 27.98 -0.08
CA MET A 438 26.39 29.13 -0.64
C MET A 438 26.03 30.18 0.42
N ASN A 439 25.65 29.76 1.63
CA ASN A 439 25.33 30.68 2.71
C ASN A 439 26.58 31.39 3.26
N LEU A 440 27.71 30.69 3.35
CA LEU A 440 28.96 31.21 3.90
C LEU A 440 29.78 32.00 2.85
N PHE A 441 29.58 31.74 1.56
CA PHE A 441 30.37 32.34 0.48
C PHE A 441 30.28 33.88 0.46
N PRO A 442 29.09 34.52 0.46
CA PRO A 442 28.98 35.97 0.54
C PRO A 442 29.69 36.55 1.78
N ILE A 443 29.67 35.81 2.89
CA ILE A 443 30.18 36.27 4.18
C ILE A 443 31.71 36.28 4.18
N PHE A 444 32.35 35.16 3.85
CA PHE A 444 33.81 35.04 3.94
C PHE A 444 34.55 35.55 2.69
N VAL A 445 33.86 35.71 1.55
CA VAL A 445 34.47 36.17 0.29
C VAL A 445 34.18 37.63 0.00
N LEU A 446 32.92 38.09 0.16
CA LEU A 446 32.54 39.47 -0.18
C LEU A 446 32.74 40.46 0.97
N SER A 447 32.67 40.01 2.23
CA SER A 447 32.88 40.90 3.39
C SER A 447 34.36 41.00 3.77
N ALA A 448 34.98 42.13 3.43
CA ALA A 448 36.35 42.45 3.84
C ALA A 448 36.47 42.56 5.38
N ASP A 449 35.49 43.20 6.03
CA ASP A 449 35.50 43.45 7.48
C ASP A 449 35.46 42.14 8.28
N ILE A 450 34.64 41.15 7.88
CA ILE A 450 34.58 39.84 8.56
C ILE A 450 35.87 39.04 8.32
N LYS A 451 36.44 39.12 7.12
CA LYS A 451 37.70 38.45 6.77
C LYS A 451 38.88 38.96 7.60
N GLU A 452 38.93 40.24 7.92
CA GLU A 452 39.96 40.80 8.80
C GLU A 452 39.78 40.37 10.27
N GLN A 453 38.53 40.19 10.72
CA GLN A 453 38.23 39.80 12.10
C GLN A 453 38.38 38.30 12.36
N LEU A 454 38.13 37.45 11.35
CA LEU A 454 38.25 35.99 11.42
C LEU A 454 39.24 35.47 10.35
N PRO A 455 40.55 35.80 10.43
CA PRO A 455 41.51 35.51 9.37
C PRO A 455 41.81 34.01 9.22
N GLU A 456 41.83 33.25 10.31
CA GLU A 456 42.05 31.79 10.27
C GLU A 456 40.87 31.06 9.61
N ASP A 457 39.63 31.38 10.01
CA ASP A 457 38.43 30.80 9.41
C ASP A 457 38.25 31.21 7.95
N ALA A 458 38.56 32.46 7.59
CA ALA A 458 38.52 32.90 6.20
C ALA A 458 39.55 32.18 5.32
N LYS A 459 40.74 31.89 5.85
CA LYS A 459 41.75 31.08 5.16
C LYS A 459 41.27 29.63 4.99
N ASN A 460 40.69 29.04 6.03
CA ASN A 460 40.12 27.69 5.97
C ASN A 460 38.97 27.62 4.95
N PHE A 461 38.05 28.59 4.97
CA PHE A 461 36.96 28.69 4.00
C PHE A 461 37.48 28.85 2.58
N SER A 462 38.51 29.67 2.35
CA SER A 462 39.11 29.82 1.02
C SER A 462 39.71 28.51 0.49
N GLU A 463 40.24 27.66 1.36
CA GLU A 463 40.70 26.33 0.96
C GLU A 463 39.52 25.41 0.63
N ALA A 464 38.47 25.41 1.46
CA ALA A 464 37.24 24.66 1.19
C ALA A 464 36.56 25.11 -0.11
N ASP A 465 36.49 26.41 -0.37
CA ASP A 465 35.98 27.01 -1.62
C ASP A 465 36.79 26.53 -2.82
N ARG A 466 38.12 26.58 -2.74
CA ARG A 466 39.01 26.09 -3.81
C ARG A 466 38.75 24.61 -4.11
N VAL A 467 38.68 23.77 -3.09
CA VAL A 467 38.45 22.32 -3.25
C VAL A 467 37.05 22.06 -3.82
N PHE A 468 36.03 22.75 -3.32
CA PHE A 468 34.65 22.62 -3.80
C PHE A 468 34.50 23.09 -5.26
N ARG A 469 35.08 24.22 -5.64
CA ARG A 469 35.06 24.71 -7.03
C ARG A 469 35.76 23.77 -8.00
N ILE A 470 36.90 23.19 -7.60
CA ILE A 470 37.58 22.16 -8.40
C ILE A 470 36.66 20.95 -8.54
N LEU A 471 36.06 20.46 -7.44
CA LEU A 471 35.11 19.35 -7.46
C LEU A 471 33.98 19.60 -8.46
N MET A 472 33.29 20.74 -8.37
CA MET A 472 32.18 21.08 -9.28
C MET A 472 32.63 21.20 -10.74
N SER A 473 33.81 21.76 -11.01
CA SER A 473 34.35 21.91 -12.37
C SER A 473 34.66 20.56 -13.05
N LYS A 474 35.00 19.54 -12.26
CA LYS A 474 35.26 18.18 -12.75
C LYS A 474 33.98 17.37 -12.82
N ALA A 475 33.17 17.44 -11.77
CA ALA A 475 31.91 16.70 -11.64
C ALA A 475 30.93 16.99 -12.77
N HIS A 476 30.78 18.25 -13.21
CA HIS A 476 29.80 18.60 -14.24
C HIS A 476 30.05 17.89 -15.60
N LYS A 477 31.28 17.42 -15.85
CA LYS A 477 31.66 16.73 -17.10
C LYS A 477 31.08 15.32 -17.18
N TYR A 478 30.75 14.74 -16.03
CA TYR A 478 30.19 13.41 -15.88
C TYR A 478 28.75 13.55 -15.41
N THR A 479 27.84 12.92 -16.14
CA THR A 479 26.40 13.04 -15.84
C THR A 479 25.86 11.81 -15.14
N ASN A 480 26.40 10.60 -15.37
CA ASN A 480 25.91 9.39 -14.72
C ASN A 480 26.23 9.38 -13.21
N VAL A 481 25.22 9.09 -12.39
CA VAL A 481 25.32 9.13 -10.92
C VAL A 481 26.36 8.15 -10.37
N ILE A 482 26.35 6.91 -10.86
CA ILE A 482 27.28 5.86 -10.43
C ILE A 482 28.70 6.17 -10.88
N GLU A 483 28.87 6.69 -12.10
CA GLU A 483 30.18 7.11 -12.60
C GLU A 483 30.76 8.27 -11.79
N VAL A 484 29.93 9.26 -11.42
CA VAL A 484 30.37 10.40 -10.61
C VAL A 484 30.77 9.98 -9.20
N VAL A 485 30.00 9.11 -8.55
CA VAL A 485 30.18 8.82 -7.12
C VAL A 485 31.01 7.57 -6.83
N CYS A 486 30.80 6.49 -7.59
CA CYS A 486 31.38 5.18 -7.29
C CYS A 486 32.62 4.85 -8.14
N SER A 487 32.90 5.62 -9.19
CA SER A 487 34.07 5.37 -10.05
C SER A 487 35.30 6.14 -9.59
N ASP A 488 36.46 5.58 -9.88
CA ASP A 488 37.75 6.23 -9.64
C ASP A 488 38.03 7.41 -10.58
N VAL A 489 37.14 7.69 -11.56
CA VAL A 489 37.34 8.72 -12.57
C VAL A 489 37.46 10.11 -11.94
N LEU A 490 36.52 10.44 -11.04
CA LEU A 490 36.50 11.73 -10.36
C LEU A 490 37.67 11.83 -9.36
N ARG A 491 37.99 10.74 -8.66
CA ARG A 491 39.17 10.64 -7.77
C ARG A 491 40.47 10.94 -8.53
N ASN A 492 40.66 10.30 -9.68
CA ASN A 492 41.84 10.47 -10.53
C ASN A 492 41.95 11.88 -11.12
N GLU A 493 40.83 12.48 -11.56
CA GLU A 493 40.82 13.85 -12.10
C GLU A 493 41.07 14.93 -11.05
N MET A 494 40.71 14.67 -9.80
CA MET A 494 40.98 15.57 -8.66
C MET A 494 42.42 15.48 -8.18
N GLY A 495 43.18 14.46 -8.62
CA GLY A 495 44.58 14.25 -8.22
C GLY A 495 44.74 13.99 -6.71
N ARG A 496 43.71 13.43 -6.08
CA ARG A 496 43.72 13.04 -4.66
C ARG A 496 43.63 11.52 -4.55
N ASP A 497 44.41 10.92 -3.65
CA ASP A 497 44.38 9.48 -3.39
C ASP A 497 43.14 9.05 -2.57
N GLU A 498 42.42 10.01 -1.98
CA GLU A 498 41.27 9.79 -1.10
C GLU A 498 39.95 9.74 -1.88
N ASP A 499 39.01 8.90 -1.44
CA ASP A 499 37.69 8.75 -2.06
C ASP A 499 36.84 10.04 -1.95
N LEU A 500 35.83 10.17 -2.82
CA LEU A 500 34.95 11.34 -2.87
C LEU A 500 34.32 11.63 -1.50
N GLU A 501 33.92 10.60 -0.76
CA GLU A 501 33.34 10.75 0.57
C GLU A 501 34.30 11.46 1.55
N HIS A 502 35.59 11.11 1.53
CA HIS A 502 36.60 11.76 2.36
C HIS A 502 36.77 13.24 1.99
N THR A 503 36.75 13.57 0.70
CA THR A 503 36.82 14.96 0.23
C THR A 503 35.58 15.76 0.68
N LEU A 504 34.38 15.18 0.57
CA LEU A 504 33.15 15.81 1.06
C LEU A 504 33.18 16.00 2.58
N ASN A 505 33.60 14.98 3.35
CA ASN A 505 33.77 15.07 4.80
C ASN A 505 34.76 16.17 5.19
N TYR A 506 35.86 16.30 4.45
CA TYR A 506 36.86 17.33 4.67
C TYR A 506 36.26 18.73 4.48
N ILE A 507 35.56 18.98 3.37
CA ILE A 507 34.88 20.25 3.10
C ILE A 507 33.85 20.53 4.19
N GLN A 508 32.99 19.56 4.50
CA GLN A 508 31.94 19.70 5.52
C GLN A 508 32.51 20.04 6.90
N SER A 509 33.63 19.43 7.29
CA SER A 509 34.28 19.71 8.57
C SER A 509 34.75 21.16 8.68
N ILE A 510 35.29 21.72 7.59
CA ILE A 510 35.73 23.11 7.52
C ILE A 510 34.52 24.04 7.54
N LEU A 511 33.50 23.78 6.71
CA LEU A 511 32.29 24.61 6.68
C LEU A 511 31.60 24.65 8.05
N PHE A 512 31.50 23.51 8.73
CA PHE A 512 30.96 23.44 10.08
C PHE A 512 31.76 24.25 11.09
N GLN A 513 33.09 24.17 11.02
CA GLN A 513 33.96 24.98 11.89
C GLN A 513 33.79 26.48 11.61
N CYS A 514 33.76 26.89 10.34
CA CYS A 514 33.52 28.28 9.95
C CYS A 514 32.14 28.78 10.42
N GLU A 515 31.08 27.97 10.29
CA GLU A 515 29.74 28.31 10.76
C GLU A 515 29.70 28.50 12.28
N LYS A 516 30.36 27.61 13.03
CA LYS A 516 30.47 27.72 14.48
C LYS A 516 31.24 28.97 14.91
N SER A 517 32.41 29.21 14.32
CA SER A 517 33.22 30.42 14.60
C SER A 517 32.43 31.69 14.27
N LEU A 518 31.69 31.71 13.16
CA LEU A 518 30.82 32.82 12.78
C LEU A 518 29.71 33.03 13.82
N ALA A 519 29.04 31.97 14.28
CA ALA A 519 27.99 32.06 15.30
C ALA A 519 28.53 32.64 16.62
N ASP A 520 29.70 32.17 17.08
CA ASP A 520 30.36 32.68 18.28
C ASP A 520 30.79 34.15 18.14
N TYR A 521 31.26 34.53 16.94
CA TYR A 521 31.57 35.91 16.60
C TYR A 521 30.32 36.80 16.65
N LEU A 522 29.21 36.38 16.02
CA LEU A 522 27.94 37.12 16.04
C LEU A 522 27.40 37.27 17.47
N GLU A 523 27.47 36.23 18.30
CA GLU A 523 27.06 36.31 19.70
C GLU A 523 27.93 37.29 20.50
N THR A 524 29.23 37.36 20.22
CA THR A 524 30.13 38.35 20.83
C THR A 524 29.73 39.77 20.44
N LYS A 525 29.39 40.02 19.17
CA LYS A 525 28.90 41.31 18.69
C LYS A 525 27.54 41.68 19.31
N ARG A 526 26.62 40.72 19.46
CA ARG A 526 25.35 40.91 20.17
C ARG A 526 25.54 41.32 21.63
N LYS A 527 26.54 40.79 22.33
CA LYS A 527 26.84 41.20 23.71
C LYS A 527 27.33 42.63 23.82
N ILE A 528 28.10 43.13 22.84
CA ILE A 528 28.60 44.51 22.82
C ILE A 528 27.46 45.49 22.53
N PHE A 529 26.62 45.15 21.55
CA PHE A 529 25.43 45.91 21.20
C PHE A 529 24.15 45.05 21.27
N PRO A 530 23.48 45.03 22.44
CA PRO A 530 22.35 44.14 22.72
C PRO A 530 21.13 44.26 21.80
N ARG A 531 20.96 45.35 21.04
CA ARG A 531 19.84 45.45 20.10
C ARG A 531 19.97 44.50 18.91
N PHE A 532 21.18 43.98 18.64
CA PHE A 532 21.38 42.93 17.63
C PHE A 532 20.72 41.58 17.99
N PHE A 533 20.26 41.37 19.22
CA PHE A 533 19.42 40.22 19.55
C PHE A 533 18.03 40.28 18.89
N PHE A 534 17.59 41.45 18.43
CA PHE A 534 16.28 41.66 17.81
C PHE A 534 16.34 41.76 16.29
N VAL A 535 17.54 41.70 15.71
CA VAL A 535 17.80 41.77 14.27
C VAL A 535 18.02 40.35 13.73
N SER A 536 17.56 40.08 12.51
CA SER A 536 17.78 38.78 11.86
C SER A 536 19.28 38.51 11.67
N ALA A 537 19.69 37.23 11.64
CA ALA A 537 21.10 36.90 11.46
C ALA A 537 21.65 37.42 10.11
N THR A 538 20.85 37.38 9.05
CA THR A 538 21.21 37.89 7.72
C THR A 538 21.40 39.41 7.72
N ASP A 539 20.49 40.16 8.35
CA ASP A 539 20.62 41.61 8.45
C ASP A 539 21.81 41.99 9.34
N LEU A 540 22.04 41.23 10.43
CA LEU A 540 23.20 41.44 11.29
C LEU A 540 24.50 41.26 10.52
N ILE A 541 24.60 40.21 9.71
CA ILE A 541 25.78 40.00 8.84
C ILE A 541 25.92 41.14 7.84
N ASP A 542 24.83 41.61 7.22
CA ASP A 542 24.87 42.73 6.28
C ASP A 542 25.38 44.03 6.95
N ILE A 543 24.87 44.34 8.15
CA ILE A 543 25.32 45.47 8.98
C ILE A 543 26.81 45.35 9.31
N LEU A 544 27.27 44.18 9.76
CA LEU A 544 28.67 43.94 10.11
C LEU A 544 29.58 44.00 8.87
N SER A 545 29.09 43.54 7.72
CA SER A 545 29.86 43.49 6.48
C SER A 545 30.11 44.86 5.86
N LYS A 546 29.22 45.82 6.13
CA LYS A 546 29.25 47.20 5.64
C LYS A 546 29.50 48.20 6.77
N GLY A 547 29.98 47.72 7.93
CA GLY A 547 30.15 48.53 9.14
C GLY A 547 31.09 49.71 8.98
N SER A 548 32.01 49.61 8.00
CA SER A 548 32.93 50.68 7.61
C SER A 548 32.25 51.89 6.95
N ASP A 549 31.10 51.72 6.28
CA ASP A 549 30.30 52.79 5.67
C ASP A 549 28.99 53.01 6.45
N PRO A 550 28.90 54.05 7.30
CA PRO A 550 27.70 54.34 8.07
C PRO A 550 26.44 54.50 7.21
N ARG A 551 26.57 55.02 5.97
CA ARG A 551 25.43 55.26 5.08
C ARG A 551 24.79 53.96 4.62
N ALA A 552 25.60 52.94 4.38
CA ALA A 552 25.13 51.62 4.01
C ALA A 552 24.40 50.92 5.17
N VAL A 553 24.83 51.17 6.41
CA VAL A 553 24.16 50.66 7.63
C VAL A 553 22.82 51.36 7.89
N MET A 554 22.65 52.61 7.44
CA MET A 554 21.41 53.39 7.69
C MET A 554 20.14 52.69 7.21
N VAL A 555 20.22 51.86 6.16
CA VAL A 555 19.08 51.09 5.62
C VAL A 555 18.45 50.18 6.68
N HIS A 556 19.22 49.77 7.68
CA HIS A 556 18.76 48.89 8.76
C HIS A 556 18.35 49.64 10.03
N MET A 557 18.41 50.98 10.06
CA MET A 557 18.16 51.74 11.30
C MET A 557 16.74 51.60 11.81
N SER A 558 15.74 51.55 10.93
CA SER A 558 14.34 51.29 11.30
C SER A 558 14.13 49.93 11.98
N LYS A 559 15.02 48.96 11.72
CA LYS A 559 15.00 47.64 12.39
C LYS A 559 15.66 47.68 13.77
N ILE A 560 16.62 48.58 14.00
CA ILE A 560 17.32 48.74 15.28
C ILE A 560 16.55 49.68 16.22
N ILE A 561 15.98 50.74 15.67
CA ILE A 561 15.20 51.79 16.33
C ILE A 561 13.94 52.04 15.49
N ASP A 562 12.78 51.57 15.97
CA ASP A 562 11.50 51.60 15.25
C ASP A 562 11.10 53.00 14.73
N SER A 563 11.54 54.07 15.41
CA SER A 563 11.12 55.44 15.14
C SER A 563 12.07 56.24 14.24
N VAL A 564 13.27 55.73 13.98
CA VAL A 564 14.31 56.42 13.19
C VAL A 564 14.42 55.76 11.83
N ASP A 565 14.34 56.57 10.77
CA ASP A 565 14.57 56.11 9.40
C ASP A 565 16.07 56.15 9.07
N THR A 566 16.68 57.32 9.26
CA THR A 566 18.09 57.55 8.91
C THR A 566 18.69 58.71 9.69
N PHE A 567 20.01 58.87 9.59
CA PHE A 567 20.75 60.01 10.10
C PHE A 567 21.31 60.83 8.92
N SER A 568 21.19 62.15 9.00
CA SER A 568 21.74 63.06 8.00
C SER A 568 23.27 63.10 8.14
N PHE A 569 23.98 62.94 7.02
CA PHE A 569 25.43 63.08 6.90
C PHE A 569 25.77 64.27 6.00
N GLU A 570 26.92 64.90 6.21
CA GLU A 570 27.35 65.99 5.31
C GLU A 570 27.58 65.50 3.87
N ASN A 571 27.04 66.25 2.90
CA ASN A 571 27.23 66.01 1.48
C ASN A 571 28.59 66.55 1.02
N ASN A 572 29.66 65.76 1.17
CA ASN A 572 30.92 66.02 0.47
C ASN A 572 31.00 65.08 -0.77
N PRO A 573 31.45 65.54 -1.97
CA PRO A 573 31.36 64.79 -3.23
C PRO A 573 32.34 63.62 -3.38
N ASN A 574 32.87 63.08 -2.28
CA ASN A 574 33.79 61.93 -2.34
C ASN A 574 33.05 60.65 -1.93
N PRO A 575 32.71 59.76 -2.87
CA PRO A 575 31.82 58.62 -2.62
C PRO A 575 32.44 57.51 -1.76
N HIS A 576 33.72 57.60 -1.35
CA HIS A 576 34.41 56.58 -0.54
C HIS A 576 35.06 57.14 0.74
N ALA A 577 34.93 58.44 1.02
CA ALA A 577 35.54 59.08 2.19
C ALA A 577 34.87 60.44 2.52
N GLY A 578 33.54 60.48 2.59
CA GLY A 578 32.84 61.64 3.14
C GLY A 578 33.05 61.72 4.67
N PRO A 579 32.82 62.89 5.30
CA PRO A 579 32.78 62.99 6.75
C PRO A 579 31.77 61.97 7.28
N LYS A 580 32.19 61.14 8.24
CA LYS A 580 31.31 60.18 8.93
C LYS A 580 30.50 60.87 10.04
N ASP A 581 30.48 62.20 10.01
CA ASP A 581 29.83 63.05 10.98
C ASP A 581 28.34 63.13 10.67
N THR A 582 27.53 62.87 11.70
CA THR A 582 26.11 63.10 11.67
C THR A 582 25.73 64.20 12.66
N PHE A 583 24.80 65.04 12.23
CA PHE A 583 24.35 66.23 12.95
C PHE A 583 22.83 66.24 13.20
N GLU A 584 22.08 65.37 12.53
CA GLU A 584 20.61 65.35 12.59
C GLU A 584 20.09 63.93 12.39
N MET A 585 19.08 63.55 13.17
CA MET A 585 18.31 62.32 12.97
C MET A 585 17.00 62.63 12.22
N VAL A 586 16.59 61.70 11.37
CA VAL A 586 15.36 61.77 10.58
C VAL A 586 14.46 60.61 10.96
N SER A 587 13.25 60.91 11.40
CA SER A 587 12.22 59.90 11.71
C SER A 587 11.63 59.27 10.45
N VAL A 588 10.95 58.14 10.63
CA VAL A 588 10.14 57.47 9.59
C VAL A 588 9.01 58.38 9.06
N GLN A 589 8.57 59.36 9.85
CA GLN A 589 7.56 60.35 9.43
C GLN A 589 8.19 61.61 8.81
N GLY A 590 9.51 61.67 8.66
CA GLY A 590 10.23 62.82 8.10
C GLY A 590 10.41 64.00 9.05
N GLU A 591 10.05 63.88 10.34
CA GLU A 591 10.47 64.82 11.38
C GLU A 591 12.00 64.76 11.53
N ARG A 592 12.63 65.94 11.59
CA ARG A 592 14.07 66.13 11.67
C ARG A 592 14.44 66.71 13.03
N VAL A 593 15.44 66.12 13.69
CA VAL A 593 15.88 66.56 15.02
C VAL A 593 17.41 66.67 15.05
N SER A 594 17.90 67.87 15.32
CA SER A 594 19.34 68.12 15.45
C SER A 594 19.91 67.43 16.70
N LEU A 595 21.11 66.85 16.56
CA LEU A 595 21.84 66.27 17.66
C LEU A 595 22.35 67.35 18.63
N ALA A 596 22.66 66.94 19.86
CA ALA A 596 23.19 67.87 20.86
C ALA A 596 24.60 68.36 20.49
N GLU A 597 25.40 67.45 19.93
CA GLU A 597 26.76 67.59 19.43
C GLU A 597 26.88 66.66 18.21
N ASP A 598 27.67 67.07 17.22
CA ASP A 598 27.94 66.24 16.04
C ASP A 598 28.65 64.94 16.46
N PHE A 599 28.25 63.82 15.86
CA PHE A 599 28.78 62.50 16.20
C PHE A 599 29.47 61.86 15.00
N THR A 600 30.74 61.49 15.15
CA THR A 600 31.52 60.80 14.13
C THR A 600 31.33 59.29 14.23
N CYS A 601 30.78 58.66 13.20
CA CYS A 601 30.61 57.21 13.10
C CYS A 601 31.92 56.52 12.66
N GLU A 602 32.89 56.41 13.55
CA GLU A 602 34.19 55.76 13.29
C GLU A 602 34.42 54.50 14.15
N GLY A 603 35.19 53.55 13.62
CA GLY A 603 35.54 52.31 14.31
C GLY A 603 34.50 51.19 14.12
N PRO A 604 34.50 50.17 15.00
CA PRO A 604 33.57 49.04 14.91
C PRO A 604 32.10 49.46 15.01
N VAL A 605 31.26 48.87 14.17
CA VAL A 605 29.83 49.23 14.04
C VAL A 605 29.03 49.14 15.32
N GLU A 606 29.28 48.12 16.13
CA GLU A 606 28.63 47.96 17.42
C GLU A 606 28.95 49.08 18.43
N VAL A 607 30.14 49.69 18.32
CA VAL A 607 30.59 50.76 19.22
C VAL A 607 29.99 52.08 18.79
N TRP A 608 30.09 52.43 17.51
CA TRP A 608 29.55 53.70 17.05
C TRP A 608 28.01 53.70 17.05
N LEU A 609 27.32 52.57 16.80
CA LEU A 609 25.86 52.50 16.96
C LEU A 609 25.42 52.77 18.41
N LYS A 610 26.16 52.22 19.39
CA LYS A 610 25.91 52.48 20.81
C LYS A 610 26.14 53.94 21.17
N GLY A 611 27.21 54.55 20.64
CA GLY A 611 27.50 55.97 20.77
C GLY A 611 26.42 56.84 20.15
N LEU A 612 25.95 56.48 18.96
CA LEU A 612 24.90 57.16 18.21
C LEU A 612 23.57 57.17 18.97
N ILE A 613 23.15 56.04 19.54
CA ILE A 613 21.96 55.97 20.41
C ILE A 613 22.12 56.85 21.66
N THR A 614 23.32 56.88 22.24
CA THR A 614 23.60 57.76 23.39
C THR A 614 23.49 59.23 22.99
N SER A 615 24.01 59.61 21.82
CA SER A 615 23.89 60.97 21.27
C SER A 615 22.44 61.34 20.98
N MET A 616 21.67 60.41 20.40
CA MET A 616 20.22 60.54 20.18
C MET A 616 19.48 60.83 21.49
N CYS A 617 19.71 60.03 22.55
CA CYS A 617 19.08 60.25 23.85
C CYS A 617 19.46 61.62 24.46
N LYS A 618 20.72 62.06 24.30
CA LYS A 618 21.17 63.40 24.73
C LYS A 618 20.45 64.51 23.94
N ALA A 619 20.27 64.34 22.64
CA ALA A 619 19.56 65.28 21.78
C ALA A 619 18.10 65.44 22.23
N VAL A 620 17.38 64.32 22.44
CA VAL A 620 16.00 64.34 22.95
C VAL A 620 15.92 65.01 24.33
N LYS A 621 16.84 64.67 25.25
CA LYS A 621 16.90 65.32 26.58
C LYS A 621 17.13 66.84 26.49
N LYS A 622 18.00 67.28 25.59
CA LYS A 622 18.27 68.72 25.33
C LYS A 622 17.02 69.42 24.78
N GLN A 623 16.39 68.84 23.77
CA GLN A 623 15.16 69.38 23.17
C GLN A 623 14.02 69.49 24.19
N ILE A 624 13.82 68.48 25.05
CA ILE A 624 12.83 68.55 26.13
C ILE A 624 13.18 69.66 27.13
N ARG A 625 14.45 69.80 27.52
CA ARG A 625 14.89 70.87 28.45
C ARG A 625 14.59 72.25 27.88
N GLU A 626 14.97 72.49 26.63
CA GLU A 626 14.79 73.77 25.95
C GLU A 626 13.30 74.09 25.74
N ALA A 627 12.51 73.10 25.32
CA ALA A 627 11.05 73.24 25.21
C ALA A 627 10.40 73.55 26.55
N ASN A 628 10.82 72.87 27.63
CA ASN A 628 10.28 73.09 28.97
C ASN A 628 10.59 74.51 29.49
N ALA A 629 11.80 75.03 29.23
CA ALA A 629 12.22 76.36 29.66
C ALA A 629 11.48 77.49 28.92
N SER A 630 11.22 77.32 27.61
CA SER A 630 10.61 78.37 26.77
C SER A 630 9.08 78.39 26.80
N TYR A 631 8.43 77.43 27.47
CA TYR A 631 6.97 77.27 27.46
C TYR A 631 6.19 78.53 27.87
N VAL A 632 6.70 79.29 28.84
CA VAL A 632 6.05 80.51 29.37
C VAL A 632 6.39 81.76 28.55
N GLU A 633 7.42 81.71 27.70
CA GLU A 633 7.91 82.88 26.96
C GLU A 633 6.99 83.26 25.79
N LYS A 634 6.24 82.30 25.23
CA LYS A 634 5.43 82.49 24.02
C LYS A 634 4.03 81.88 24.18
N PRO A 635 3.03 82.38 23.41
CA PRO A 635 1.72 81.75 23.35
C PRO A 635 1.82 80.27 22.93
N ARG A 636 1.06 79.41 23.61
CA ARG A 636 1.09 77.94 23.40
C ARG A 636 0.84 77.54 21.95
N ASN A 637 -0.05 78.24 21.24
CA ASN A 637 -0.37 77.98 19.83
C ASN A 637 0.78 78.26 18.86
N GLU A 638 1.76 79.09 19.24
CA GLU A 638 2.98 79.33 18.44
C GLU A 638 4.18 78.51 18.94
N TRP A 639 4.23 78.23 20.24
CA TRP A 639 5.31 77.47 20.87
C TRP A 639 5.35 76.01 20.40
N ILE A 640 4.20 75.38 20.18
CA ILE A 640 4.11 73.96 19.76
C ILE A 640 4.85 73.65 18.45
N TYR A 641 5.10 74.64 17.58
CA TYR A 641 5.76 74.43 16.29
C TYR A 641 7.28 74.66 16.32
N GLN A 642 7.84 75.07 17.46
CA GLN A 642 9.27 75.42 17.57
C GLN A 642 10.17 74.24 17.91
N TYR A 643 9.58 73.16 18.42
CA TYR A 643 10.30 71.99 18.91
C TYR A 643 9.75 70.70 18.28
N PRO A 644 10.55 69.62 18.25
CA PRO A 644 10.07 68.30 17.81
C PRO A 644 8.87 67.82 18.64
N CYS A 645 7.95 67.08 18.02
CA CYS A 645 6.69 66.66 18.61
C CYS A 645 6.86 65.97 19.97
N GLN A 646 7.83 65.05 20.09
CA GLN A 646 8.07 64.35 21.34
C GLN A 646 8.47 65.32 22.48
N ALA A 647 9.27 66.34 22.18
CA ALA A 647 9.67 67.34 23.16
C ALA A 647 8.48 68.20 23.60
N VAL A 648 7.64 68.64 22.65
CA VAL A 648 6.43 69.42 22.90
C VAL A 648 5.44 68.66 23.77
N VAL A 649 5.21 67.37 23.48
CA VAL A 649 4.30 66.52 24.26
C VAL A 649 4.78 66.34 25.69
N VAL A 650 6.07 66.02 25.89
CA VAL A 650 6.63 65.82 27.23
C VAL A 650 6.64 67.13 28.03
N ALA A 651 7.07 68.24 27.43
CA ALA A 651 7.03 69.54 28.09
C ALA A 651 5.60 69.97 28.45
N SER A 652 4.61 69.74 27.58
CA SER A 652 3.21 70.00 27.90
C SER A 652 2.70 69.17 29.10
N ARG A 653 3.14 67.92 29.25
CA ARG A 653 2.80 67.07 30.40
C ARG A 653 3.49 67.51 31.71
N ILE A 654 4.72 67.99 31.62
CA ILE A 654 5.44 68.59 32.75
C ILE A 654 4.67 69.84 33.23
N TRP A 655 4.35 70.75 32.31
CA TRP A 655 3.61 71.97 32.63
C TRP A 655 2.21 71.71 33.15
N PHE A 656 1.48 70.73 32.61
CA PHE A 656 0.21 70.28 33.18
C PHE A 656 0.35 69.88 34.65
N THR A 657 1.40 69.10 34.98
CA THR A 657 1.68 68.71 36.37
C THR A 657 1.96 69.94 37.23
N THR A 658 2.80 70.87 36.75
CA THR A 658 3.11 72.12 37.45
C THR A 658 1.87 72.99 37.70
N GLU A 659 1.02 73.18 36.69
CA GLU A 659 -0.22 73.99 36.79
C GLU A 659 -1.21 73.39 37.80
N VAL A 660 -1.35 72.06 37.84
CA VAL A 660 -2.20 71.37 38.83
C VAL A 660 -1.64 71.54 40.24
N HIS A 661 -0.32 71.43 40.43
CA HIS A 661 0.31 71.70 41.73
C HIS A 661 0.14 73.16 42.17
N GLN A 662 0.26 74.11 41.25
CA GLN A 662 -0.03 75.53 41.55
C GLN A 662 -1.48 75.74 41.95
N ALA A 663 -2.44 75.05 41.33
CA ALA A 663 -3.85 75.12 41.72
C ALA A 663 -4.09 74.55 43.13
N PHE A 664 -3.40 73.47 43.53
CA PHE A 664 -3.45 72.97 44.90
C PHE A 664 -2.85 73.97 45.91
N ILE A 665 -1.70 74.59 45.60
CA ILE A 665 -1.11 75.63 46.46
C ILE A 665 -2.09 76.80 46.64
N GLN A 666 -2.76 77.24 45.58
CA GLN A 666 -3.76 78.31 45.68
C GLN A 666 -4.95 77.94 46.57
N ILE A 667 -5.38 76.67 46.55
CA ILE A 667 -6.44 76.17 47.44
C ILE A 667 -5.96 76.19 48.90
N GLU A 668 -4.73 75.74 49.17
CA GLU A 668 -4.12 75.79 50.51
C GLU A 668 -3.97 77.24 51.04
N GLU A 669 -3.66 78.19 50.15
CA GLU A 669 -3.60 79.63 50.44
C GLU A 669 -5.00 80.28 50.63
N GLY A 670 -6.09 79.53 50.45
CA GLY A 670 -7.47 79.95 50.72
C GLY A 670 -8.30 80.34 49.49
N ASN A 671 -7.83 80.06 48.26
CA ASN A 671 -8.60 80.26 47.04
C ASN A 671 -9.34 78.97 46.62
N ASP A 672 -10.58 78.79 47.12
CA ASP A 672 -11.46 77.65 46.79
C ASP A 672 -11.81 77.52 45.28
N MET A 673 -11.47 78.53 44.45
CA MET A 673 -11.72 78.53 43.01
C MET A 673 -10.52 78.07 42.17
N GLY A 674 -9.35 77.82 42.77
CA GLY A 674 -8.10 77.52 42.04
C GLY A 674 -8.24 76.42 40.98
N MET A 675 -8.82 75.26 41.33
CA MET A 675 -9.04 74.16 40.38
C MET A 675 -10.09 74.47 39.30
N LYS A 676 -11.12 75.27 39.63
CA LYS A 676 -12.15 75.69 38.67
C LYS A 676 -11.60 76.70 37.66
N ASP A 677 -10.71 77.58 38.10
CA ASP A 677 -10.03 78.54 37.24
C ASP A 677 -9.05 77.83 36.29
N LEU A 678 -8.29 76.84 36.80
CA LEU A 678 -7.46 75.96 35.97
C LEU A 678 -8.29 75.25 34.89
N LEU A 679 -9.42 74.66 35.26
CA LEU A 679 -10.33 73.98 34.33
C LEU A 679 -10.84 74.93 33.23
N LYS A 680 -11.17 76.18 33.58
CA LYS A 680 -11.60 77.21 32.62
C LYS A 680 -10.47 77.59 31.66
N ASN A 681 -9.25 77.72 32.17
CA ASN A 681 -8.07 78.00 31.36
C ASN A 681 -7.78 76.86 30.37
N GLN A 682 -7.83 75.60 30.83
CA GLN A 682 -7.64 74.43 29.97
C GLN A 682 -8.69 74.33 28.85
N LYS A 683 -9.97 74.61 29.15
CA LYS A 683 -11.02 74.68 28.11
C LYS A 683 -10.71 75.75 27.05
N THR A 684 -10.21 76.91 27.47
CA THR A 684 -9.84 78.01 26.57
C THR A 684 -8.62 77.66 25.71
N GLN A 685 -7.60 77.02 26.29
CA GLN A 685 -6.44 76.54 25.55
C GLN A 685 -6.83 75.45 24.53
N LEU A 686 -7.69 74.51 24.92
CA LEU A 686 -8.19 73.46 24.05
C LEU A 686 -8.99 74.04 22.87
N ASP A 687 -9.88 75.00 23.11
CA ASP A 687 -10.63 75.69 22.04
C ASP A 687 -9.68 76.42 21.07
N SER A 688 -8.55 76.93 21.56
CA SER A 688 -7.52 77.56 20.74
C SER A 688 -6.79 76.53 19.86
N LEU A 689 -6.41 75.37 20.41
CA LEU A 689 -5.81 74.28 19.64
C LEU A 689 -6.77 73.69 18.59
N ILE A 690 -8.07 73.57 18.91
CA ILE A 690 -9.09 73.10 17.96
C ILE A 690 -9.20 74.06 16.76
N LYS A 691 -9.09 75.37 16.99
CA LYS A 691 -9.07 76.36 15.89
C LYS A 691 -7.84 76.20 15.00
N GLU A 692 -6.68 75.88 15.57
CA GLU A 692 -5.45 75.61 14.80
C GLU A 692 -5.58 74.38 13.88
N VAL A 693 -6.39 73.38 14.23
CA VAL A 693 -6.67 72.20 13.38
C VAL A 693 -7.43 72.57 12.10
N LEU A 694 -8.23 73.64 12.12
CA LEU A 694 -8.99 74.11 10.95
C LEU A 694 -8.12 74.86 9.93
N VAL A 695 -6.91 75.25 10.32
CA VAL A 695 -5.94 75.93 9.45
C VAL A 695 -5.19 74.90 8.59
N ASP A 696 -4.82 75.27 7.37
CA ASP A 696 -3.99 74.39 6.52
C ASP A 696 -2.58 74.26 7.11
N ARG A 697 -2.16 73.02 7.35
CA ARG A 697 -0.95 72.66 8.10
C ARG A 697 -0.33 71.41 7.47
N THR A 698 0.96 71.21 7.68
CA THR A 698 1.64 70.00 7.20
C THR A 698 1.08 68.74 7.87
N SER A 699 1.27 67.58 7.23
CA SER A 699 0.78 66.30 7.76
C SER A 699 1.32 66.00 9.18
N ASN A 700 2.59 66.33 9.44
CA ASN A 700 3.22 66.10 10.74
C ASN A 700 2.70 67.07 11.81
N GLU A 701 2.54 68.35 11.48
CA GLU A 701 1.95 69.34 12.38
C GLU A 701 0.51 68.97 12.76
N ARG A 702 -0.31 68.48 11.81
CA ARG A 702 -1.67 68.01 12.10
C ARG A 702 -1.68 66.83 13.06
N LYS A 703 -0.80 65.84 12.84
CA LYS A 703 -0.68 64.68 13.73
C LYS A 703 -0.23 65.09 15.13
N MET A 704 0.72 66.03 15.24
CA MET A 704 1.13 66.60 16.53
C MET A 704 -0.04 67.32 17.22
N LEU A 705 -0.81 68.14 16.50
CA LEU A 705 -2.00 68.79 17.04
C LEU A 705 -3.04 67.78 17.55
N VAL A 706 -3.34 66.74 16.77
CA VAL A 706 -4.26 65.67 17.19
C VAL A 706 -3.75 64.96 18.43
N HIS A 707 -2.45 64.69 18.52
CA HIS A 707 -1.82 64.09 19.69
C HIS A 707 -2.00 64.99 20.93
N LEU A 708 -1.65 66.27 20.83
CA LEU A 708 -1.78 67.24 21.93
C LEU A 708 -3.24 67.42 22.37
N ILE A 709 -4.17 67.52 21.42
CA ILE A 709 -5.61 67.63 21.72
C ILE A 709 -6.09 66.38 22.47
N THR A 710 -5.66 65.18 22.06
CA THR A 710 -6.05 63.93 22.73
C THR A 710 -5.59 63.92 24.20
N ILE A 711 -4.35 64.37 24.46
CA ILE A 711 -3.82 64.51 25.82
C ILE A 711 -4.56 65.59 26.60
N ASP A 712 -4.79 66.76 26.02
CA ASP A 712 -5.43 67.89 26.70
C ASP A 712 -6.89 67.62 27.05
N VAL A 713 -7.62 66.89 26.19
CA VAL A 713 -8.98 66.39 26.48
C VAL A 713 -8.97 65.50 27.72
N HIS A 714 -8.02 64.57 27.81
CA HIS A 714 -7.86 63.71 28.98
C HIS A 714 -7.45 64.50 30.24
N ASN A 715 -6.49 65.42 30.13
CA ASN A 715 -6.05 66.29 31.23
C ASN A 715 -7.21 67.13 31.78
N ARG A 716 -8.02 67.73 30.90
CA ARG A 716 -9.24 68.45 31.29
C ARG A 716 -10.22 67.55 32.04
N ASP A 717 -10.41 66.31 31.59
CA ASP A 717 -11.33 65.37 32.24
C ASP A 717 -10.83 64.95 33.65
N ILE A 718 -9.52 64.84 33.84
CA ILE A 718 -8.91 64.66 35.16
C ILE A 718 -9.22 65.86 36.06
N VAL A 719 -8.98 67.09 35.60
CA VAL A 719 -9.24 68.31 36.38
C VAL A 719 -10.74 68.46 36.67
N GLN A 720 -11.61 68.16 35.72
CA GLN A 720 -13.05 68.14 35.92
C GLN A 720 -13.43 67.14 37.03
N THR A 721 -12.85 65.94 37.02
CA THR A 721 -13.06 64.93 38.07
C THR A 721 -12.58 65.44 39.44
N MET A 722 -11.41 66.09 39.50
CA MET A 722 -10.90 66.69 40.75
C MET A 722 -11.81 67.79 41.30
N VAL A 723 -12.41 68.61 40.42
CA VAL A 723 -13.41 69.63 40.80
C VAL A 723 -14.70 68.99 41.32
N ASP A 724 -15.17 67.94 40.66
CA ASP A 724 -16.41 67.24 41.01
C ASP A 724 -16.27 66.50 42.35
N GLU A 725 -15.11 65.88 42.59
CA GLU A 725 -14.76 65.17 43.85
C GLU A 725 -14.27 66.11 44.97
N ARG A 726 -14.08 67.40 44.67
CA ARG A 726 -13.55 68.42 45.60
C ARG A 726 -12.20 68.03 46.21
N ALA A 727 -11.26 67.59 45.37
CA ALA A 727 -9.90 67.32 45.80
C ALA A 727 -9.23 68.60 46.31
N ASP A 728 -8.80 68.60 47.57
CA ASP A 728 -8.24 69.73 48.31
C ASP A 728 -6.73 69.60 48.58
N ALA A 729 -6.15 68.42 48.37
CA ALA A 729 -4.75 68.15 48.64
C ALA A 729 -4.07 67.31 47.54
N VAL A 730 -2.75 67.48 47.41
CA VAL A 730 -1.93 66.81 46.39
C VAL A 730 -1.90 65.29 46.56
N ASP A 731 -2.14 64.77 47.77
CA ASP A 731 -2.22 63.35 48.09
C ASP A 731 -3.55 62.69 47.69
N ALA A 732 -4.52 63.47 47.17
CA ALA A 732 -5.78 62.95 46.66
C ALA A 732 -5.55 61.85 45.62
N PHE A 733 -6.20 60.69 45.81
CA PHE A 733 -5.98 59.51 44.98
C PHE A 733 -6.30 59.76 43.50
N CYS A 734 -7.33 60.55 43.19
CA CYS A 734 -7.71 60.92 41.83
C CYS A 734 -6.57 61.61 41.04
N TRP A 735 -5.67 62.31 41.74
CA TRP A 735 -4.46 62.92 41.19
C TRP A 735 -3.27 61.98 41.24
N GLN A 736 -3.07 61.29 42.37
CA GLN A 736 -1.98 60.33 42.54
C GLN A 736 -2.04 59.17 41.55
N SER A 737 -3.25 58.77 41.12
CA SER A 737 -3.47 57.69 40.16
C SER A 737 -3.05 58.04 38.72
N GLN A 738 -2.72 59.31 38.44
CA GLN A 738 -2.36 59.77 37.09
C GLN A 738 -0.84 59.70 36.84
N LEU A 739 -0.48 59.63 35.57
CA LEU A 739 0.92 59.70 35.14
C LEU A 739 1.40 61.15 35.15
N ARG A 740 2.28 61.49 36.10
CA ARG A 740 2.74 62.86 36.38
C ARG A 740 4.19 63.02 36.00
N TYR A 741 4.52 64.18 35.46
CA TYR A 741 5.84 64.47 34.90
C TYR A 741 6.46 65.64 35.65
N TYR A 742 7.67 65.45 36.16
CA TYR A 742 8.41 66.44 36.92
C TYR A 742 9.75 66.68 36.24
N TRP A 743 10.14 67.94 36.13
CA TRP A 743 11.46 68.29 35.62
C TRP A 743 12.39 68.63 36.79
N ASP A 744 13.45 67.86 36.95
CA ASP A 744 14.56 68.16 37.86
C ASP A 744 15.79 68.56 37.03
N ASP A 745 16.46 69.67 37.36
CA ASP A 745 17.61 70.15 36.58
C ASP A 745 18.82 69.20 36.62
N THR A 746 18.93 68.40 37.67
CA THR A 746 20.04 67.44 37.86
C THR A 746 19.72 66.07 37.28
N ARG A 747 18.53 65.53 37.56
CA ARG A 747 18.10 64.17 37.16
C ARG A 747 17.38 64.16 35.81
N GLY A 748 16.76 65.27 35.43
CA GLY A 748 15.94 65.43 34.22
C GLY A 748 14.46 65.15 34.49
N ASN A 749 13.74 64.72 33.44
CA ASN A 749 12.35 64.33 33.50
C ASN A 749 12.13 63.04 34.32
N GLU A 750 11.42 63.19 35.44
CA GLU A 750 10.97 62.13 36.34
C GLU A 750 9.46 61.91 36.15
N ILE A 751 9.07 60.64 36.03
CA ILE A 751 7.69 60.21 35.82
C ILE A 751 7.21 59.50 37.09
N ARG A 752 6.11 59.98 37.66
CA ARG A 752 5.52 59.43 38.88
C ARG A 752 4.08 59.01 38.69
N ILE A 753 3.71 57.87 39.22
CA ILE A 753 2.33 57.36 39.25
C ILE A 753 2.12 56.55 40.52
N ALA A 754 1.11 56.94 41.31
CA ALA A 754 0.96 56.56 42.71
C ALA A 754 2.31 56.70 43.45
N ASP A 755 2.83 55.62 44.02
CA ASP A 755 4.11 55.52 44.75
C ASP A 755 5.28 54.99 43.88
N ALA A 756 5.10 54.90 42.56
CA ALA A 756 6.14 54.49 41.62
C ALA A 756 6.80 55.70 40.96
N GLU A 757 8.14 55.71 40.93
CA GLU A 757 8.98 56.76 40.36
C GLU A 757 9.93 56.15 39.31
N PHE A 758 9.99 56.79 38.13
CA PHE A 758 10.82 56.38 37.01
C PHE A 758 11.54 57.59 36.40
N ILE A 759 12.74 57.39 35.88
CA ILE A 759 13.41 58.39 35.05
C ILE A 759 13.08 58.10 33.59
N ASN A 760 12.76 59.14 32.82
CA ASN A 760 12.51 58.98 31.38
C ASN A 760 13.76 58.42 30.67
N GLY A 761 13.59 57.44 29.77
CA GLY A 761 14.69 56.83 29.03
C GLY A 761 15.28 57.70 27.91
N TYR A 762 14.59 58.79 27.54
CA TYR A 762 14.94 59.73 26.47
C TYR A 762 15.15 59.09 25.09
N GLU A 763 14.66 57.87 24.89
CA GLU A 763 14.69 57.27 23.57
C GLU A 763 13.78 58.04 22.61
N TYR A 764 14.23 58.23 21.37
CA TYR A 764 13.44 58.92 20.36
C TYR A 764 12.34 57.97 19.86
N ILE A 765 11.10 58.38 20.09
CA ILE A 765 9.87 57.65 19.72
C ILE A 765 9.21 58.29 18.49
N GLY A 766 9.60 59.53 18.19
CA GLY A 766 9.08 60.29 17.06
C GLY A 766 7.59 60.55 17.12
N LEU A 767 7.03 60.89 15.96
CA LEU A 767 5.64 61.28 15.77
C LEU A 767 4.75 60.05 15.57
N CYS A 768 4.52 59.32 16.66
CA CYS A 768 3.65 58.15 16.68
C CYS A 768 2.18 58.50 17.02
N GLY A 769 1.25 57.64 16.60
CA GLY A 769 -0.18 57.81 16.88
C GLY A 769 -0.47 57.76 18.39
N CYS A 770 -1.29 58.69 18.87
CA CYS A 770 -1.74 58.76 20.26
C CYS A 770 -2.89 57.77 20.49
N LEU A 771 -2.78 56.91 21.50
CA LEU A 771 -3.90 56.11 21.98
C LEU A 771 -4.84 57.00 22.78
N VAL A 772 -6.15 56.93 22.53
CA VAL A 772 -7.12 57.66 23.36
C VAL A 772 -7.10 57.06 24.77
N ILE A 773 -6.73 57.89 25.75
CA ILE A 773 -6.60 57.47 27.15
C ILE A 773 -8.00 57.38 27.77
N THR A 774 -8.32 56.21 28.33
CA THR A 774 -9.59 55.95 29.01
C THR A 774 -9.34 55.57 30.46
N LYS A 775 -10.39 55.57 31.30
CA LYS A 775 -10.29 55.06 32.69
C LYS A 775 -9.77 53.62 32.78
N LEU A 776 -9.95 52.81 31.73
CA LEU A 776 -9.39 51.47 31.67
C LEU A 776 -7.87 51.51 31.41
N THR A 777 -7.44 52.37 30.48
CA THR A 777 -6.03 52.63 30.19
C THR A 777 -5.29 53.10 31.45
N ASP A 778 -5.86 54.04 32.21
CA ASP A 778 -5.27 54.53 33.48
C ASP A 778 -5.08 53.40 34.50
N ARG A 779 -6.08 52.53 34.65
CA ARG A 779 -5.98 51.35 35.52
C ARG A 779 -4.88 50.40 35.08
N CYS A 780 -4.74 50.19 33.77
CA CYS A 780 -3.66 49.39 33.20
C CYS A 780 -2.29 50.04 33.48
N TYR A 781 -2.16 51.35 33.30
CA TYR A 781 -0.93 52.09 33.61
C TYR A 781 -0.52 51.89 35.07
N ILE A 782 -1.41 52.15 36.03
CA ILE A 782 -1.16 51.94 37.46
C ILE A 782 -0.68 50.51 37.72
N THR A 783 -1.39 49.51 37.19
CA THR A 783 -1.05 48.10 37.43
C THR A 783 0.33 47.75 36.88
N LEU A 784 0.64 48.18 35.66
CA LEU A 784 1.92 47.90 35.00
C LEU A 784 3.08 48.61 35.70
N THR A 785 2.91 49.88 36.08
CA THR A 785 3.95 50.64 36.79
C THR A 785 4.19 50.10 38.20
N GLN A 786 3.14 49.65 38.90
CA GLN A 786 3.29 49.00 40.19
C GLN A 786 4.00 47.64 40.09
N ALA A 787 3.67 46.83 39.08
CA ALA A 787 4.39 45.59 38.81
C ALA A 787 5.88 45.86 38.54
N LEU A 788 6.19 46.87 37.72
CA LEU A 788 7.56 47.26 37.41
C LEU A 788 8.34 47.73 38.64
N ARG A 789 7.70 48.51 39.52
CA ARG A 789 8.27 48.91 40.81
C ARG A 789 8.63 47.70 41.67
N LEU A 790 7.77 46.67 41.68
CA LEU A 790 7.99 45.39 42.36
C LEU A 790 8.95 44.45 41.62
N LYS A 791 9.59 44.91 40.53
CA LYS A 791 10.48 44.12 39.67
C LYS A 791 9.79 42.87 39.08
N LYS A 792 8.50 43.00 38.76
CA LYS A 792 7.68 41.98 38.11
C LYS A 792 7.22 42.43 36.73
N GLY A 793 6.91 41.48 35.86
CA GLY A 793 6.20 41.72 34.61
C GLY A 793 4.70 41.92 34.84
N GLY A 794 4.03 42.49 33.84
CA GLY A 794 2.57 42.61 33.81
C GLY A 794 1.93 41.65 32.81
N ALA A 795 0.76 41.12 33.15
CA ALA A 795 -0.03 40.25 32.27
C ALA A 795 -1.42 40.86 32.00
N PRO A 796 -1.54 41.85 31.10
CA PRO A 796 -2.84 42.38 30.70
C PRO A 796 -3.62 41.29 29.95
N ALA A 797 -4.75 40.87 30.52
CA ALA A 797 -5.60 39.82 29.96
C ALA A 797 -6.91 40.39 29.40
N GLY A 798 -7.34 39.89 28.24
CA GLY A 798 -8.56 40.30 27.56
C GLY A 798 -8.65 39.76 26.13
N PRO A 799 -9.83 39.86 25.47
CA PRO A 799 -10.04 39.37 24.10
C PRO A 799 -9.05 39.94 23.08
N ALA A 800 -8.89 39.27 21.93
CA ALA A 800 -8.06 39.78 20.84
C ALA A 800 -8.58 41.14 20.34
N GLY A 801 -7.67 42.04 19.96
CA GLY A 801 -8.03 43.37 19.41
C GLY A 801 -8.50 44.41 20.43
N THR A 802 -8.46 44.14 21.74
CA THR A 802 -8.91 45.11 22.78
C THR A 802 -7.84 46.11 23.22
N GLY A 803 -6.78 46.34 22.43
CA GLY A 803 -5.77 47.36 22.73
C GLY A 803 -4.73 46.98 23.79
N LYS A 804 -4.53 45.70 24.10
CA LYS A 804 -3.60 45.24 25.18
C LYS A 804 -2.14 45.58 24.87
N THR A 805 -1.70 45.19 23.68
CA THR A 805 -0.36 45.43 23.15
C THR A 805 -0.14 46.93 22.96
N GLU A 806 -1.15 47.63 22.43
CA GLU A 806 -1.15 49.06 22.19
C GLU A 806 -1.02 49.86 23.49
N THR A 807 -1.75 49.47 24.54
CA THR A 807 -1.66 50.10 25.87
C THR A 807 -0.26 49.94 26.48
N THR A 808 0.36 48.77 26.28
CA THR A 808 1.70 48.48 26.80
C THR A 808 2.77 49.27 26.03
N LYS A 809 2.66 49.30 24.68
CA LYS A 809 3.50 50.14 23.82
C LYS A 809 3.37 51.61 24.19
N ASP A 810 2.16 52.09 24.38
CA ASP A 810 1.87 53.49 24.71
C ASP A 810 2.47 53.89 26.07
N LEU A 811 2.38 53.02 27.09
CA LEU A 811 3.06 53.26 28.38
C LEU A 811 4.58 53.32 28.24
N ALA A 812 5.18 52.39 27.49
CA ALA A 812 6.64 52.39 27.25
C ALA A 812 7.11 53.67 26.54
N ARG A 813 6.31 54.15 25.56
CA ARG A 813 6.56 55.42 24.89
C ARG A 813 6.47 56.61 25.85
N ASN A 814 5.46 56.65 26.71
CA ASN A 814 5.33 57.68 27.73
C ASN A 814 6.54 57.68 28.70
N MET A 815 7.18 56.53 28.91
CA MET A 815 8.42 56.39 29.68
C MET A 815 9.72 56.68 28.90
N GLY A 816 9.66 56.83 27.57
CA GLY A 816 10.86 57.04 26.75
C GLY A 816 11.73 55.79 26.60
N ILE A 817 11.13 54.59 26.58
CA ILE A 817 11.83 53.30 26.52
C ILE A 817 11.37 52.50 25.29
N ALA A 818 12.29 51.88 24.55
CA ALA A 818 11.95 50.94 23.48
C ALA A 818 11.08 49.77 23.96
N CYS A 819 10.03 49.46 23.21
CA CYS A 819 9.17 48.31 23.43
C CYS A 819 9.14 47.41 22.20
N TYR A 820 9.79 46.24 22.30
CA TYR A 820 9.79 45.21 21.27
C TYR A 820 8.58 44.30 21.46
N VAL A 821 7.88 43.99 20.37
CA VAL A 821 6.70 43.12 20.42
C VAL A 821 6.95 41.86 19.63
N PHE A 822 6.84 40.74 20.31
CA PHE A 822 7.07 39.41 19.78
C PHE A 822 5.73 38.71 19.66
N ASN A 823 5.38 38.28 18.44
CA ASN A 823 4.21 37.46 18.23
C ASN A 823 4.56 36.00 18.52
N CYS A 824 4.01 35.43 19.60
CA CYS A 824 4.33 34.08 20.01
C CYS A 824 3.60 33.04 19.15
N SER A 825 4.35 32.01 18.75
CA SER A 825 3.84 30.87 18.00
C SER A 825 4.27 29.57 18.66
N ASP A 826 3.63 28.47 18.26
CA ASP A 826 3.99 27.11 18.64
C ASP A 826 5.41 26.70 18.17
N GLN A 827 5.96 27.42 17.19
CA GLN A 827 7.33 27.23 16.68
C GLN A 827 8.40 27.92 17.54
N MET A 828 8.02 28.77 18.51
CA MET A 828 9.00 29.39 19.42
C MET A 828 9.59 28.34 20.36
N ASN A 829 10.92 28.22 20.35
CA ASN A 829 11.66 27.33 21.25
C ASN A 829 12.35 28.10 22.38
N TYR A 830 12.81 27.36 23.39
CA TYR A 830 13.51 27.93 24.55
C TYR A 830 14.80 28.67 24.19
N ILE A 831 15.44 28.33 23.05
CA ILE A 831 16.67 28.98 22.57
C ILE A 831 16.34 30.39 22.07
N THR A 832 15.31 30.54 21.25
CA THR A 832 14.82 31.83 20.73
C THR A 832 14.36 32.73 21.87
N LEU A 833 13.56 32.22 22.80
CA LEU A 833 13.15 32.98 23.99
C LEU A 833 14.36 33.38 24.85
N GLY A 834 15.32 32.48 25.02
CA GLY A 834 16.56 32.77 25.73
C GLY A 834 17.36 33.90 25.09
N GLN A 835 17.43 33.97 23.75
CA GLN A 835 18.06 35.08 23.03
C GLN A 835 17.30 36.40 23.21
N ILE A 836 15.96 36.37 23.13
CA ILE A 836 15.12 37.54 23.35
C ILE A 836 15.31 38.08 24.77
N PHE A 837 15.25 37.22 25.79
CA PHE A 837 15.42 37.65 27.19
C PHE A 837 16.82 38.19 27.46
N LYS A 838 17.89 37.60 26.90
CA LYS A 838 19.25 38.16 26.95
C LYS A 838 19.28 39.57 26.36
N GLY A 839 18.68 39.76 25.18
CA GLY A 839 18.57 41.05 24.52
C GLY A 839 17.83 42.09 25.36
N LEU A 840 16.66 41.73 25.91
CA LEU A 840 15.84 42.63 26.75
C LEU A 840 16.59 43.03 28.03
N ALA A 841 17.18 42.06 28.73
CA ALA A 841 17.91 42.31 29.97
C ALA A 841 19.16 43.19 29.76
N MET A 842 19.93 42.95 28.70
CA MET A 842 21.15 43.70 28.42
C MET A 842 20.88 45.09 27.82
N SER A 843 19.81 45.25 27.04
CA SER A 843 19.44 46.55 26.44
C SER A 843 18.65 47.46 27.38
N GLY A 844 18.02 46.90 28.43
CA GLY A 844 17.09 47.64 29.29
C GLY A 844 15.76 47.98 28.59
N SER A 845 15.46 47.30 27.49
CA SER A 845 14.23 47.52 26.70
C SER A 845 13.07 46.70 27.24
N TRP A 846 11.85 47.08 26.89
CA TRP A 846 10.65 46.32 27.24
C TRP A 846 10.31 45.32 26.15
N GLY A 847 9.82 44.14 26.56
CA GLY A 847 9.32 43.10 25.67
C GLY A 847 7.85 42.83 25.93
N CYS A 848 7.02 42.88 24.89
CA CYS A 848 5.63 42.44 24.94
C CYS A 848 5.48 41.16 24.13
N PHE A 849 5.03 40.09 24.79
CA PHE A 849 4.82 38.78 24.17
C PHE A 849 3.34 38.62 23.87
N ASP A 850 2.95 38.88 22.62
CA ASP A 850 1.58 38.74 22.17
C ASP A 850 1.25 37.27 21.91
N GLU A 851 0.00 36.88 22.14
CA GLU A 851 -0.45 35.48 22.04
C GLU A 851 0.41 34.48 22.84
N PHE A 852 0.91 34.90 24.01
CA PHE A 852 1.79 34.09 24.88
C PHE A 852 1.26 32.68 25.17
N ASN A 853 -0.06 32.50 25.18
CA ASN A 853 -0.73 31.21 25.36
C ASN A 853 -0.54 30.20 24.21
N ARG A 854 0.13 30.58 23.11
CA ARG A 854 0.47 29.69 21.98
C ARG A 854 1.81 28.98 22.14
N ILE A 855 2.63 29.40 23.11
CA ILE A 855 3.90 28.73 23.42
C ILE A 855 3.59 27.35 24.03
N SER A 856 4.37 26.33 23.66
CA SER A 856 4.27 25.00 24.25
C SER A 856 4.48 25.05 25.77
N ILE A 857 3.75 24.22 26.52
CA ILE A 857 3.86 24.14 27.99
C ILE A 857 5.27 23.73 28.45
N GLU A 858 6.00 22.98 27.63
CA GLU A 858 7.35 22.49 27.94
C GLU A 858 8.43 23.58 27.80
N VAL A 859 8.16 24.62 27.01
CA VAL A 859 9.06 25.76 26.74
C VAL A 859 8.87 26.82 27.82
#